data_AF-A0A9Q1GKJ3-F1
#
_entry.id   AF-A0A9Q1GKJ3-F1
#
_cell.length_a   1.000
_cell.length_b   1.000
_cell.length_c   1.000
_cell.angle_alpha   90.00
_cell.angle_beta   90.00
_cell.angle_gamma   90.00
#
_symmetry.space_group_name_H-M   'P 1'
#
loop_
_entity.id
_entity.type
_entity.pdbx_description
1 polymer ?
#
loop_
_entity_poly.entity_id
_entity_poly.type
_entity_poly.pdbx_seq_one_letter_code
_entity_poly.pdbx_strand_id
1 'polypeptide(L)'
;MYAKLLQPGFLFRRLYPLTTLAAHCSIVRSANPLLPNSGALDSIINRHDPSLSPTSCLYSPQSPTCFGPDNNDMRDFLVSRCQYRSCPDDANHLQLRIIKHGHMVSVGFIPNHYAFGSVLRACQELGPDSLKFGIQIHGLICKTRFAYDVLVCNVLISMYGSCCMESLTYARRVFDEIHCRNSVSWNSIISVYSQRGDVVSACELFSDMQFEGMAFSLRPNEYTFCSIITAASSSRDCSSCLLQQMLTRVQKSGFLGDLYVGSALVSSFARVGLIANARKIFGQMGTRSVVTLNGLMVGLVKQKRGEEAVGIFNEMKHLVEVNPDSYVVLLSAFAEFDILEEGIRSGKELHAYVIRSGLDNAKVAVGNGLITMYAKCGAIDYACSVFELMEDKDIVSWNSLISSLDQNELYEESVRNFCRMRRSGLKPSNFTLISCLSSCASLGWSRTGEQVHTEALKLGLDSDVSVSNALLTLYGETGSFTDCEKLFSVIPEHDQVSWNSMIGALADSGNYASEALMYFLRMMRSSWHLSGVTFVHALSAVSSLSLSELSPQLHALAFKYCATIDTTVQNALISCYGKCGRMEDCESIFTRMSARRDEVSWNSMISSYIHNEQLGKAMDLVWFMMQHGHRLDHFIFATVLSACASVATLERGMEVHACEIRAGLEFDVVVGSAIVDMYAKCGRIDYASRFFELMPVRNVYSWNSIISGYARHGRADKALEIFAKMKTERQTPNHVTFVGVLSACSHGGLVREGFEHFKSMSKEFGLDPQMEHFSCIVDLLGRSGQLNKVEDFINRMPIEPNAFIWRTVVGSCCRTNGHNSELGRQAAKMLVQLEPGNAVNYVLLSNMYAAGAKWENMAKARSAMRLAAARKEAGRSWVTMKDGIHMFVAGDKSHPETDAIYGKLRELQKKMRDDGYVPQTSSALYDLDLESKEELLSYHSEKLAIAFVLTRKSASTIRIMKNLRAFSLSVSCGNYLQVLDKYLVFKRQVEVFHWLWMSSIGYGCQGNVQTASGSFPLAMDVKEMFELSSLTNALLAESLISVEWEMIACGKFPWSLQNCFSGNYVKLWMSLYLDNIQQLLGCNGWLGLWFGTSYRKLDFGKYGCVG
;
A
#
# COMPACT_ATOMS: atom_id res chain seq x y z
N MET A 1 -3.45 24.38 47.77
CA MET A 1 -2.13 24.75 48.34
C MET A 1 -1.12 24.63 47.22
N TYR A 2 -0.32 25.59 46.77
CA TYR A 2 0.03 26.98 47.09
C TYR A 2 0.67 27.47 45.77
N ALA A 3 0.14 28.44 45.03
CA ALA A 3 0.31 29.88 45.19
C ALA A 3 1.78 30.40 45.18
N LYS A 4 2.06 31.24 44.17
CA LYS A 4 2.83 32.51 44.19
C LYS A 4 4.36 32.47 44.23
N LEU A 5 4.94 33.17 43.23
CA LEU A 5 5.74 34.42 43.33
C LEU A 5 5.85 34.98 41.88
N LEU A 6 5.15 36.03 41.41
CA LEU A 6 5.23 37.50 41.69
C LEU A 6 6.68 38.03 41.68
N GLN A 7 7.11 39.10 41.03
CA GLN A 7 6.64 40.18 40.09
C GLN A 7 7.87 41.15 39.96
N PRO A 8 7.83 42.46 39.58
CA PRO A 8 6.94 43.29 38.73
C PRO A 8 7.68 44.28 37.77
N GLY A 9 6.93 45.04 36.94
CA GLY A 9 7.32 46.43 36.59
C GLY A 9 6.80 47.06 35.28
N PHE A 10 5.60 47.65 35.31
CA PHE A 10 5.14 48.95 34.72
C PHE A 10 5.60 49.41 33.29
N LEU A 11 4.77 49.94 32.37
CA LEU A 11 3.78 51.05 32.49
C LEU A 11 2.80 51.13 31.27
N PHE A 12 1.51 51.18 31.61
CA PHE A 12 0.31 51.79 30.99
C PHE A 12 0.31 52.61 29.66
N ARG A 13 -0.70 52.33 28.81
CA ARG A 13 -1.93 53.15 28.52
C ARG A 13 -2.88 52.36 27.58
N ARG A 14 -4.06 51.86 28.02
CA ARG A 14 -5.45 52.45 28.01
C ARG A 14 -5.95 52.83 26.59
N LEU A 15 -7.12 52.42 26.05
CA LEU A 15 -8.46 52.09 26.58
C LEU A 15 -9.31 51.21 25.60
N TYR A 16 -9.95 50.15 26.11
CA TYR A 16 -11.37 49.70 26.08
C TYR A 16 -12.40 50.03 24.95
N PRO A 17 -13.56 49.31 24.88
CA PRO A 17 -14.16 48.76 23.65
C PRO A 17 -15.55 49.33 23.32
N LEU A 18 -16.18 48.92 22.22
CA LEU A 18 -17.65 48.83 22.12
C LEU A 18 -18.10 48.06 20.86
N THR A 19 -19.04 47.15 21.12
CA THR A 19 -19.99 46.51 20.22
C THR A 19 -20.86 47.51 19.45
N THR A 20 -21.11 47.31 18.15
CA THR A 20 -22.47 47.28 17.56
C THR A 20 -22.49 46.88 16.09
N LEU A 21 -23.62 46.27 15.74
CA LEU A 21 -24.15 45.80 14.46
C LEU A 21 -24.14 46.82 13.30
N ALA A 22 -24.17 46.22 12.10
CA ALA A 22 -24.95 46.58 10.89
C ALA A 22 -24.32 47.44 9.77
N ALA A 23 -24.36 46.81 8.59
CA ALA A 23 -24.54 47.36 7.24
C ALA A 23 -23.44 48.26 6.66
N HIS A 24 -22.79 47.79 5.58
CA HIS A 24 -22.98 48.34 4.23
C HIS A 24 -22.33 47.42 3.17
N CYS A 25 -23.12 47.08 2.16
CA CYS A 25 -22.65 46.59 0.85
C CYS A 25 -21.99 47.73 0.09
N SER A 26 -20.80 47.50 -0.50
CA SER A 26 -20.39 48.12 -1.76
C SER A 26 -19.05 47.55 -2.29
N ILE A 27 -19.18 46.79 -3.39
CA ILE A 27 -18.39 46.79 -4.64
C ILE A 27 -17.08 47.61 -4.62
N VAL A 28 -15.93 46.99 -4.98
CA VAL A 28 -14.94 47.50 -5.96
C VAL A 28 -14.12 46.34 -6.57
N ARG A 29 -14.10 46.29 -7.91
CA ARG A 29 -13.14 45.60 -8.80
C ARG A 29 -11.85 46.42 -8.94
N SER A 30 -10.70 45.75 -9.06
CA SER A 30 -9.50 46.16 -9.85
C SER A 30 -8.36 45.18 -9.56
N ALA A 31 -7.36 44.89 -10.39
CA ALA A 31 -7.02 45.04 -11.81
C ALA A 31 -5.62 44.40 -11.91
N ASN A 32 -5.29 43.74 -13.02
CA ASN A 32 -3.94 43.25 -13.32
C ASN A 32 -3.29 44.12 -14.43
N PRO A 33 -1.97 44.39 -14.40
CA PRO A 33 -1.34 45.35 -15.30
C PRO A 33 -0.73 44.75 -16.58
N LEU A 34 -0.39 45.70 -17.46
CA LEU A 34 0.04 45.71 -18.87
C LEU A 34 1.46 45.19 -19.18
N LEU A 35 1.68 44.86 -20.48
CA LEU A 35 2.65 45.46 -21.46
C LEU A 35 3.08 44.42 -22.54
N PRO A 36 3.65 44.79 -23.73
CA PRO A 36 3.30 45.88 -24.66
C PRO A 36 3.37 45.56 -26.19
N ASN A 37 2.86 46.53 -26.95
CA ASN A 37 2.82 46.86 -28.39
C ASN A 37 3.94 46.44 -29.39
N SER A 38 3.55 46.29 -30.66
CA SER A 38 4.09 47.06 -31.83
C SER A 38 3.14 47.01 -33.03
N GLY A 39 3.11 48.06 -33.86
CA GLY A 39 2.25 48.20 -35.04
C GLY A 39 3.00 48.67 -36.29
N ALA A 40 2.33 48.59 -37.46
CA ALA A 40 2.63 49.29 -38.72
C ALA A 40 1.37 49.18 -39.62
N LEU A 41 0.67 50.25 -40.04
CA LEU A 41 0.93 51.36 -41.00
C LEU A 41 0.33 51.10 -42.40
N ASP A 42 -0.54 52.03 -42.80
CA ASP A 42 -1.37 52.13 -44.01
C ASP A 42 -0.63 52.13 -45.36
N SER A 43 -1.29 51.66 -46.44
CA SER A 43 -1.56 52.47 -47.64
C SER A 43 -2.30 51.73 -48.77
N ILE A 44 -3.12 52.52 -49.50
CA ILE A 44 -3.51 52.49 -50.93
C ILE A 44 -5.03 52.41 -51.24
N ILE A 45 -5.40 53.31 -52.15
CA ILE A 45 -6.70 53.90 -52.49
C ILE A 45 -7.22 53.35 -53.85
N ASN A 46 -8.56 53.19 -53.94
CA ASN A 46 -9.48 53.30 -55.10
C ASN A 46 -9.78 52.15 -56.11
N ARG A 47 -11.13 51.96 -56.27
CA ARG A 47 -11.94 51.38 -57.39
C ARG A 47 -11.87 49.85 -57.55
N HIS A 48 -12.95 49.05 -57.43
CA HIS A 48 -14.34 49.16 -57.91
C HIS A 48 -15.31 48.26 -57.09
N ASP A 49 -16.57 48.70 -56.97
CA ASP A 49 -17.83 48.08 -56.46
C ASP A 49 -18.11 46.60 -56.84
N PRO A 50 -19.17 45.94 -56.31
CA PRO A 50 -19.68 45.89 -54.93
C PRO A 50 -20.08 44.44 -54.53
N SER A 51 -19.67 43.94 -53.37
CA SER A 51 -20.49 42.95 -52.65
C SER A 51 -20.05 42.87 -51.20
N LEU A 52 -21.04 43.05 -50.33
CA LEU A 52 -21.04 42.65 -48.92
C LEU A 52 -20.00 43.34 -48.03
N SER A 53 -20.44 44.41 -47.37
CA SER A 53 -20.07 44.60 -45.98
C SER A 53 -21.31 44.61 -45.08
N PRO A 54 -21.18 44.08 -43.84
CA PRO A 54 -22.25 43.98 -42.86
C PRO A 54 -22.19 45.13 -41.85
N THR A 55 -23.35 45.58 -41.37
CA THR A 55 -23.53 46.08 -40.01
C THR A 55 -24.95 45.82 -39.54
N SER A 56 -25.04 45.19 -38.37
CA SER A 56 -26.08 45.33 -37.35
C SER A 56 -27.46 45.83 -37.79
N CYS A 57 -28.46 44.93 -37.74
CA CYS A 57 -29.67 45.11 -36.93
C CYS A 57 -30.60 43.91 -37.10
N LEU A 58 -31.16 43.44 -35.97
CA LEU A 58 -32.38 42.64 -35.87
C LEU A 58 -32.37 41.27 -36.58
N TYR A 59 -31.91 40.22 -35.89
CA TYR A 59 -32.38 38.86 -36.16
C TYR A 59 -33.33 38.40 -35.06
N SER A 60 -34.61 38.51 -35.38
CA SER A 60 -35.65 37.59 -34.93
C SER A 60 -35.25 36.13 -35.25
N PRO A 61 -35.41 35.16 -34.34
CA PRO A 61 -35.43 33.77 -34.74
C PRO A 61 -36.86 33.37 -35.07
N GLN A 62 -36.96 32.78 -36.25
CA GLN A 62 -38.13 32.32 -36.97
C GLN A 62 -38.96 31.32 -36.16
N SER A 63 -40.28 31.47 -36.24
CA SER A 63 -41.25 30.40 -36.12
C SER A 63 -40.96 29.28 -37.12
N PRO A 64 -41.02 27.99 -36.75
CA PRO A 64 -41.14 26.92 -37.73
C PRO A 64 -42.60 26.83 -38.17
N THR A 65 -42.98 27.56 -39.21
CA THR A 65 -44.12 27.20 -40.05
C THR A 65 -43.68 26.21 -41.12
N CYS A 66 -44.57 25.27 -41.43
CA CYS A 66 -44.61 24.37 -42.60
C CYS A 66 -44.07 22.94 -42.41
N PHE A 67 -44.87 22.08 -41.76
CA PHE A 67 -45.18 20.78 -42.36
C PHE A 67 -46.49 20.95 -43.14
N GLY A 68 -46.49 20.61 -44.42
CA GLY A 68 -47.62 20.72 -45.33
C GLY A 68 -48.79 19.80 -44.94
N PRO A 69 -49.98 19.99 -45.55
CA PRO A 69 -51.19 19.31 -45.17
C PRO A 69 -51.29 17.96 -45.89
N ASP A 70 -50.57 16.94 -45.43
CA ASP A 70 -50.83 15.56 -45.84
C ASP A 70 -51.22 14.72 -44.63
N ASN A 71 -52.53 14.56 -44.46
CA ASN A 71 -53.18 13.78 -43.39
C ASN A 71 -52.94 12.25 -43.50
N ASN A 72 -52.11 11.78 -44.43
CA ASN A 72 -51.92 10.35 -44.69
C ASN A 72 -50.63 9.74 -44.08
N ASP A 73 -49.54 10.50 -43.91
CA ASP A 73 -48.27 9.94 -43.40
C ASP A 73 -48.30 9.57 -41.90
N MET A 74 -49.18 10.21 -41.12
CA MET A 74 -49.29 9.95 -39.68
C MET A 74 -50.07 8.67 -39.37
N ARG A 75 -50.94 8.20 -40.29
CA ARG A 75 -51.69 6.94 -40.16
C ARG A 75 -50.79 5.71 -40.36
N ASP A 76 -49.86 5.78 -41.31
CA ASP A 76 -48.97 4.64 -41.63
C ASP A 76 -47.76 4.53 -40.69
N PHE A 77 -47.31 5.64 -40.10
CA PHE A 77 -46.16 5.63 -39.18
C PHE A 77 -46.46 4.99 -37.81
N LEU A 78 -47.72 5.08 -37.33
CA LEU A 78 -48.13 4.56 -36.01
C LEU A 78 -48.26 3.03 -35.97
N VAL A 79 -48.39 2.36 -37.13
CA VAL A 79 -48.64 0.91 -37.22
C VAL A 79 -47.34 0.11 -37.48
N SER A 80 -46.33 0.68 -38.15
CA SER A 80 -45.24 -0.13 -38.71
C SER A 80 -44.08 -0.49 -37.76
N ARG A 81 -43.94 0.15 -36.58
CA ARG A 81 -42.73 -0.01 -35.74
C ARG A 81 -42.93 -0.72 -34.39
N CYS A 82 -44.16 -1.09 -34.02
CA CYS A 82 -44.44 -1.83 -32.78
C CYS A 82 -44.26 -3.36 -32.89
N GLN A 83 -43.76 -3.90 -34.02
CA GLN A 83 -43.67 -5.36 -34.25
C GLN A 83 -42.32 -6.02 -33.91
N TYR A 84 -41.35 -5.36 -33.28
CA TYR A 84 -40.08 -6.01 -32.93
C TYR A 84 -39.56 -5.62 -31.54
N ARG A 85 -39.84 -6.47 -30.54
CA ARG A 85 -38.89 -7.04 -29.55
C ARG A 85 -39.69 -7.65 -28.37
N SER A 86 -39.51 -8.94 -28.17
CA SER A 86 -40.01 -9.69 -27.01
C SER A 86 -39.29 -9.23 -25.74
N CYS A 87 -40.03 -8.54 -24.86
CA CYS A 87 -39.62 -8.13 -23.51
C CYS A 87 -40.78 -8.41 -22.52
N PRO A 88 -40.53 -8.47 -21.19
CA PRO A 88 -41.39 -9.16 -20.21
C PRO A 88 -42.78 -8.51 -20.05
N ASP A 89 -43.73 -9.31 -19.57
CA ASP A 89 -45.19 -9.15 -19.72
C ASP A 89 -45.81 -7.78 -19.32
N ASP A 90 -45.17 -6.98 -18.47
CA ASP A 90 -45.66 -5.64 -18.09
C ASP A 90 -45.44 -4.56 -19.16
N ALA A 91 -44.35 -4.64 -19.94
CA ALA A 91 -44.05 -3.69 -21.02
C ALA A 91 -45.09 -3.76 -22.16
N ASN A 92 -45.67 -4.96 -22.36
CA ASN A 92 -46.71 -5.18 -23.36
C ASN A 92 -47.95 -4.33 -23.07
N HIS A 93 -48.34 -4.15 -21.80
CA HIS A 93 -49.55 -3.40 -21.45
C HIS A 93 -49.43 -1.89 -21.68
N LEU A 94 -48.24 -1.32 -21.45
CA LEU A 94 -47.95 0.12 -21.66
C LEU A 94 -47.79 0.47 -23.14
N GLN A 95 -47.08 -0.38 -23.90
CA GLN A 95 -47.01 -0.26 -25.36
C GLN A 95 -48.40 -0.43 -25.99
N LEU A 96 -49.24 -1.33 -25.47
CA LEU A 96 -50.62 -1.48 -25.95
C LEU A 96 -51.46 -0.21 -25.76
N ARG A 97 -51.26 0.55 -24.68
CA ARG A 97 -51.96 1.83 -24.44
C ARG A 97 -51.58 2.89 -25.48
N ILE A 98 -50.30 2.95 -25.83
CA ILE A 98 -49.77 3.81 -26.89
C ILE A 98 -50.35 3.41 -28.26
N ILE A 99 -50.36 2.11 -28.58
CA ILE A 99 -50.91 1.56 -29.83
C ILE A 99 -52.43 1.84 -29.94
N LYS A 100 -53.19 1.62 -28.86
CA LYS A 100 -54.64 1.88 -28.83
C LYS A 100 -54.97 3.36 -29.04
N HIS A 101 -54.16 4.28 -28.51
CA HIS A 101 -54.33 5.70 -28.75
C HIS A 101 -54.01 6.08 -30.20
N GLY A 102 -52.93 5.51 -30.78
CA GLY A 102 -52.63 5.66 -32.19
C GLY A 102 -53.76 5.18 -33.10
N HIS A 103 -54.36 4.02 -32.78
CA HIS A 103 -55.52 3.49 -33.49
C HIS A 103 -56.75 4.41 -33.35
N MET A 104 -57.04 4.92 -32.16
CA MET A 104 -58.15 5.86 -31.93
C MET A 104 -58.03 7.14 -32.78
N VAL A 105 -56.82 7.71 -32.86
CA VAL A 105 -56.53 8.87 -33.72
C VAL A 105 -56.65 8.50 -35.21
N SER A 106 -56.16 7.31 -35.60
CA SER A 106 -56.24 6.84 -37.00
C SER A 106 -57.68 6.64 -37.50
N VAL A 107 -58.60 6.21 -36.63
CA VAL A 107 -60.04 6.01 -36.92
C VAL A 107 -60.83 7.34 -36.88
N GLY A 108 -60.17 8.46 -36.55
CA GLY A 108 -60.76 9.81 -36.60
C GLY A 108 -61.44 10.26 -35.30
N PHE A 109 -61.25 9.54 -34.18
CA PHE A 109 -61.74 9.98 -32.87
C PHE A 109 -60.83 11.05 -32.26
N ILE A 110 -61.44 12.12 -31.74
CA ILE A 110 -60.71 13.20 -31.04
C ILE A 110 -60.46 12.77 -29.59
N PRO A 111 -59.21 12.61 -29.15
CA PRO A 111 -58.90 12.23 -27.77
C PRO A 111 -59.34 13.31 -26.77
N ASN A 112 -59.84 12.89 -25.60
CA ASN A 112 -60.11 13.80 -24.48
C ASN A 112 -58.88 13.95 -23.56
N HIS A 113 -58.94 14.87 -22.59
CA HIS A 113 -57.83 15.13 -21.66
C HIS A 113 -57.40 13.89 -20.84
N TYR A 114 -58.32 12.97 -20.53
CA TYR A 114 -57.98 11.70 -19.86
C TYR A 114 -57.21 10.73 -20.77
N ALA A 115 -57.59 10.65 -22.05
CA ALA A 115 -56.89 9.81 -23.03
C ALA A 115 -55.48 10.34 -23.31
N PHE A 116 -55.29 11.66 -23.37
CA PHE A 116 -53.97 12.29 -23.43
C PHE A 116 -53.15 12.03 -22.16
N GLY A 117 -53.74 12.24 -20.98
CA GLY A 117 -53.08 11.96 -19.70
C GLY A 117 -52.64 10.50 -19.55
N SER A 118 -53.46 9.54 -19.99
CA SER A 118 -53.12 8.11 -19.92
C SER A 118 -51.95 7.73 -20.83
N VAL A 119 -51.86 8.30 -22.04
CA VAL A 119 -50.74 8.03 -22.95
C VAL A 119 -49.47 8.69 -22.47
N LEU A 120 -49.54 9.94 -22.02
CA LEU A 120 -48.36 10.65 -21.52
C LEU A 120 -47.78 9.98 -20.28
N ARG A 121 -48.62 9.41 -19.41
CA ARG A 121 -48.16 8.59 -18.27
C ARG A 121 -47.52 7.27 -18.72
N ALA A 122 -48.02 6.65 -19.78
CA ALA A 122 -47.35 5.49 -20.38
C ALA A 122 -45.97 5.85 -20.97
N CYS A 123 -45.83 7.04 -21.58
CA CYS A 123 -44.52 7.54 -22.00
C CYS A 123 -43.60 7.78 -20.78
N GLN A 124 -44.11 8.43 -19.74
CA GLN A 124 -43.35 8.69 -18.51
C GLN A 124 -42.74 7.40 -17.93
N GLU A 125 -43.50 6.30 -17.89
CA GLU A 125 -43.09 4.99 -17.37
C GLU A 125 -42.11 4.24 -18.30
N LEU A 126 -42.15 4.48 -19.61
CA LEU A 126 -41.23 3.90 -20.59
C LEU A 126 -39.86 4.61 -20.65
N GLY A 127 -39.70 5.74 -19.95
CA GLY A 127 -38.41 6.42 -19.81
C GLY A 127 -37.88 7.08 -21.10
N PRO A 128 -36.55 7.25 -21.23
CA PRO A 128 -35.92 8.07 -22.27
C PRO A 128 -36.29 7.68 -23.71
N ASP A 129 -36.50 6.38 -23.94
CA ASP A 129 -36.80 5.81 -25.26
C ASP A 129 -38.14 6.29 -25.84
N SER A 130 -39.04 6.80 -24.98
CA SER A 130 -40.37 7.28 -25.36
C SER A 130 -40.45 8.80 -25.59
N LEU A 131 -39.36 9.55 -25.35
CA LEU A 131 -39.37 11.03 -25.43
C LEU A 131 -39.84 11.54 -26.79
N LYS A 132 -39.36 10.91 -27.89
CA LYS A 132 -39.77 11.27 -29.25
C LYS A 132 -41.28 11.13 -29.46
N PHE A 133 -41.86 10.08 -28.89
CA PHE A 133 -43.29 9.83 -28.94
C PHE A 133 -44.06 10.81 -28.05
N GLY A 134 -43.56 11.09 -26.85
CA GLY A 134 -44.11 12.12 -25.95
C GLY A 134 -44.17 13.51 -26.59
N ILE A 135 -43.12 13.90 -27.33
CA ILE A 135 -43.08 15.18 -28.07
C ILE A 135 -44.12 15.21 -29.21
N GLN A 136 -44.32 14.09 -29.93
CA GLN A 136 -45.34 13.99 -30.98
C GLN A 136 -46.76 14.14 -30.41
N ILE A 137 -47.03 13.50 -29.27
CA ILE A 137 -48.31 13.62 -28.56
C ILE A 137 -48.51 15.05 -28.06
N HIS A 138 -47.48 15.71 -27.53
CA HIS A 138 -47.54 17.12 -27.15
C HIS A 138 -47.89 18.02 -28.36
N GLY A 139 -47.27 17.80 -29.52
CA GLY A 139 -47.60 18.53 -30.76
C GLY A 139 -49.05 18.31 -31.24
N LEU A 140 -49.62 17.13 -31.00
CA LEU A 140 -51.04 16.85 -31.25
C LEU A 140 -51.94 17.60 -30.25
N ILE A 141 -51.57 17.61 -28.96
CA ILE A 141 -52.29 18.34 -27.91
C ILE A 141 -52.36 19.84 -28.23
N CYS A 142 -51.26 20.44 -28.69
CA CYS A 142 -51.21 21.86 -29.10
C CYS A 142 -52.21 22.21 -30.21
N LYS A 143 -52.62 21.24 -31.04
CA LYS A 143 -53.62 21.44 -32.11
C LYS A 143 -55.07 21.24 -31.64
N THR A 144 -55.27 20.89 -30.37
CA THR A 144 -56.60 20.66 -29.78
C THR A 144 -56.95 21.75 -28.77
N ARG A 145 -58.22 21.80 -28.35
CA ARG A 145 -58.68 22.68 -27.26
C ARG A 145 -58.04 22.40 -25.89
N PHE A 146 -57.25 21.33 -25.76
CA PHE A 146 -56.63 20.89 -24.51
C PHE A 146 -55.18 21.38 -24.36
N ALA A 147 -54.69 22.24 -25.26
CA ALA A 147 -53.32 22.77 -25.22
C ALA A 147 -52.93 23.42 -23.89
N TYR A 148 -53.90 24.07 -23.23
CA TYR A 148 -53.72 24.76 -21.94
C TYR A 148 -54.50 24.10 -20.80
N ASP A 149 -54.96 22.86 -20.99
CA ASP A 149 -55.66 22.11 -19.95
C ASP A 149 -54.68 21.76 -18.82
N VAL A 150 -54.97 22.26 -17.60
CA VAL A 150 -54.08 22.14 -16.44
C VAL A 150 -53.73 20.68 -16.12
N LEU A 151 -54.66 19.73 -16.33
CA LEU A 151 -54.42 18.32 -16.04
C LEU A 151 -53.48 17.71 -17.08
N VAL A 152 -53.64 18.04 -18.36
CA VAL A 152 -52.74 17.58 -19.43
C VAL A 152 -51.35 18.21 -19.28
N CYS A 153 -51.26 19.51 -18.98
CA CYS A 153 -50.00 20.20 -18.75
C CYS A 153 -49.23 19.61 -17.54
N ASN A 154 -49.90 19.25 -16.45
CA ASN A 154 -49.24 18.63 -15.28
C ASN A 154 -48.65 17.26 -15.60
N VAL A 155 -49.32 16.46 -16.44
CA VAL A 155 -48.80 15.17 -16.91
C VAL A 155 -47.65 15.37 -17.91
N LEU A 156 -47.72 16.39 -18.77
CA LEU A 156 -46.62 16.77 -19.67
C LEU A 156 -45.37 17.20 -18.88
N ILE A 157 -45.51 18.02 -17.84
CA ILE A 157 -44.40 18.41 -16.95
C ILE A 157 -43.74 17.17 -16.35
N SER A 158 -44.54 16.22 -15.84
CA SER A 158 -44.03 14.97 -15.24
C SER A 158 -43.35 14.06 -16.25
N MET A 159 -43.91 13.92 -17.47
CA MET A 159 -43.35 13.14 -18.57
C MET A 159 -42.02 13.73 -19.05
N TYR A 160 -41.98 15.04 -19.32
CA TYR A 160 -40.74 15.71 -19.71
C TYR A 160 -39.69 15.65 -18.60
N GLY A 161 -40.10 15.74 -17.34
CA GLY A 161 -39.21 15.59 -16.20
C GLY A 161 -38.53 14.23 -16.08
N SER A 162 -39.19 13.13 -16.48
CA SER A 162 -38.62 11.77 -16.37
C SER A 162 -37.72 11.36 -17.53
N CYS A 163 -37.83 11.98 -18.71
CA CYS A 163 -37.24 11.47 -19.95
C CYS A 163 -35.75 11.84 -20.21
N CYS A 164 -35.28 13.08 -20.01
CA CYS A 164 -33.85 13.46 -20.15
C CYS A 164 -33.50 14.86 -19.61
N MET A 165 -32.20 15.25 -19.60
CA MET A 165 -31.72 16.58 -19.13
C MET A 165 -32.13 17.75 -20.04
N GLU A 166 -32.08 17.58 -21.37
CA GLU A 166 -32.51 18.63 -22.33
C GLU A 166 -34.02 18.91 -22.25
N SER A 167 -34.79 17.93 -21.76
CA SER A 167 -36.24 17.96 -21.58
C SER A 167 -36.72 18.86 -20.43
N LEU A 168 -35.85 19.25 -19.50
CA LEU A 168 -36.19 20.17 -18.40
C LEU A 168 -36.64 21.54 -18.91
N THR A 169 -36.06 22.01 -20.01
CA THR A 169 -36.46 23.26 -20.65
C THR A 169 -37.88 23.21 -21.19
N TYR A 170 -38.30 22.05 -21.72
CA TYR A 170 -39.67 21.82 -22.19
C TYR A 170 -40.65 21.71 -21.01
N ALA A 171 -40.27 21.03 -19.93
CA ALA A 171 -41.08 20.99 -18.71
C ALA A 171 -41.31 22.40 -18.14
N ARG A 172 -40.27 23.24 -18.10
CA ARG A 172 -40.38 24.64 -17.65
C ARG A 172 -41.26 25.48 -18.57
N ARG A 173 -41.10 25.36 -19.89
CA ARG A 173 -41.95 26.05 -20.88
C ARG A 173 -43.42 25.70 -20.73
N VAL A 174 -43.73 24.40 -20.62
CA VAL A 174 -45.12 23.94 -20.40
C VAL A 174 -45.68 24.52 -19.10
N PHE A 175 -44.87 24.63 -18.04
CA PHE A 175 -45.30 25.23 -16.77
C PHE A 175 -45.55 26.75 -16.89
N ASP A 176 -44.69 27.47 -17.61
CA ASP A 176 -44.80 28.91 -17.77
C ASP A 176 -46.04 29.29 -18.62
N GLU A 177 -46.42 28.44 -19.58
CA GLU A 177 -47.60 28.61 -20.46
C GLU A 177 -48.96 28.33 -19.77
N ILE A 178 -48.99 27.73 -18.57
CA ILE A 178 -50.25 27.50 -17.83
C ILE A 178 -50.82 28.83 -17.32
N HIS A 179 -51.98 29.23 -17.84
CA HIS A 179 -52.66 30.49 -17.48
C HIS A 179 -53.18 30.54 -16.03
N CYS A 180 -53.55 29.39 -15.46
CA CYS A 180 -54.06 29.28 -14.08
C CYS A 180 -53.38 28.11 -13.37
N ARG A 181 -52.25 28.40 -12.72
CA ARG A 181 -51.45 27.39 -12.00
C ARG A 181 -52.13 27.03 -10.68
N ASN A 182 -52.29 25.74 -10.42
CA ASN A 182 -52.79 25.23 -9.15
C ASN A 182 -51.67 24.56 -8.33
N SER A 183 -51.98 24.11 -7.12
CA SER A 183 -51.00 23.43 -6.25
C SER A 183 -50.35 22.21 -6.90
N VAL A 184 -51.07 21.49 -7.76
CA VAL A 184 -50.56 20.31 -8.48
C VAL A 184 -49.54 20.71 -9.53
N SER A 185 -49.76 21.81 -10.26
CA SER A 185 -48.80 22.34 -11.24
C SER A 185 -47.48 22.74 -10.59
N TRP A 186 -47.54 23.48 -9.48
CA TRP A 186 -46.37 23.87 -8.68
C TRP A 186 -45.62 22.66 -8.11
N ASN A 187 -46.34 21.71 -7.52
CA ASN A 187 -45.73 20.51 -6.96
C ASN A 187 -45.09 19.62 -8.04
N SER A 188 -45.70 19.52 -9.22
CA SER A 188 -45.18 18.71 -10.32
C SER A 188 -43.84 19.27 -10.81
N ILE A 189 -43.74 20.59 -11.04
CA ILE A 189 -42.48 21.18 -11.51
C ILE A 189 -41.40 21.15 -10.42
N ILE A 190 -41.73 21.44 -9.16
CA ILE A 190 -40.78 21.38 -8.03
C ILE A 190 -40.26 19.94 -7.84
N SER A 191 -41.13 18.93 -7.94
CA SER A 191 -40.73 17.52 -7.86
C SER A 191 -39.78 17.13 -8.98
N VAL A 192 -39.98 17.62 -10.21
CA VAL A 192 -39.10 17.35 -11.34
C VAL A 192 -37.69 17.89 -11.11
N TYR A 193 -37.56 19.16 -10.70
CA TYR A 193 -36.25 19.74 -10.37
C TYR A 193 -35.61 19.06 -9.15
N SER A 194 -36.41 18.69 -8.13
CA SER A 194 -35.94 17.94 -6.97
C SER A 194 -35.37 16.56 -7.32
N GLN A 195 -36.04 15.79 -8.17
CA GLN A 195 -35.61 14.43 -8.55
C GLN A 195 -34.32 14.46 -9.36
N ARG A 196 -34.07 15.56 -10.08
CA ARG A 196 -32.84 15.79 -10.87
C ARG A 196 -31.69 16.39 -10.06
N GLY A 197 -31.93 16.75 -8.79
CA GLY A 197 -30.90 17.30 -7.90
C GLY A 197 -30.59 18.78 -8.12
N ASP A 198 -31.39 19.51 -8.90
CA ASP A 198 -31.24 20.96 -9.10
C ASP A 198 -31.97 21.71 -7.97
N VAL A 199 -31.23 21.89 -6.87
CA VAL A 199 -31.76 22.48 -5.63
C VAL A 199 -32.03 23.98 -5.79
N VAL A 200 -31.28 24.68 -6.65
CA VAL A 200 -31.39 26.13 -6.82
C VAL A 200 -32.72 26.46 -7.49
N SER A 201 -32.99 25.87 -8.66
CA SER A 201 -34.24 26.12 -9.37
C SER A 201 -35.47 25.60 -8.62
N ALA A 202 -35.34 24.50 -7.85
CA ALA A 202 -36.42 24.04 -6.98
C ALA A 202 -36.73 25.03 -5.85
N CYS A 203 -35.72 25.68 -5.26
CA CYS A 203 -35.91 26.69 -4.20
C CYS A 203 -36.43 28.03 -4.75
N GLU A 204 -36.04 28.40 -5.97
CA GLU A 204 -36.58 29.56 -6.70
C GLU A 204 -38.07 29.35 -6.97
N LEU A 205 -38.45 28.21 -7.58
CA LEU A 205 -39.85 27.84 -7.82
C LEU A 205 -40.70 27.82 -6.55
N PHE A 206 -40.13 27.36 -5.43
CA PHE A 206 -40.81 27.41 -4.14
C PHE A 206 -41.06 28.85 -3.66
N SER A 207 -40.09 29.73 -3.86
CA SER A 207 -40.20 31.14 -3.47
C SER A 207 -41.23 31.86 -4.35
N ASP A 208 -41.23 31.56 -5.66
CA ASP A 208 -42.22 32.06 -6.62
C ASP A 208 -43.64 31.60 -6.27
N MET A 209 -43.81 30.33 -5.90
CA MET A 209 -45.10 29.78 -5.43
C MET A 209 -45.63 30.55 -4.23
N GLN A 210 -44.75 30.91 -3.27
CA GLN A 210 -45.14 31.67 -2.08
C GLN A 210 -45.49 33.13 -2.40
N PHE A 211 -44.81 33.72 -3.39
CA PHE A 211 -45.06 35.08 -3.84
C PHE A 211 -46.37 35.20 -4.62
N GLU A 212 -46.59 34.36 -5.64
CA GLU A 212 -47.86 34.30 -6.38
C GLU A 212 -49.03 33.83 -5.48
N GLY A 213 -48.75 33.00 -4.47
CA GLY A 213 -49.72 32.53 -3.50
C GLY A 213 -50.32 33.62 -2.60
N MET A 214 -49.65 34.76 -2.43
CA MET A 214 -50.25 35.92 -1.72
C MET A 214 -51.42 36.54 -2.50
N ALA A 215 -51.46 36.38 -3.82
CA ALA A 215 -52.53 36.91 -4.67
C ALA A 215 -53.73 35.95 -4.83
N PHE A 216 -53.50 34.62 -4.77
CA PHE A 216 -54.52 33.61 -5.10
C PHE A 216 -54.73 32.51 -4.04
N SER A 217 -54.24 32.69 -2.81
CA SER A 217 -54.38 31.75 -1.68
C SER A 217 -53.71 30.37 -1.84
N LEU A 218 -52.72 30.23 -2.73
CA LEU A 218 -51.92 29.01 -2.85
C LEU A 218 -50.96 28.90 -1.67
N ARG A 219 -51.10 27.83 -0.86
CA ARG A 219 -50.18 27.53 0.25
C ARG A 219 -49.36 26.27 -0.05
N PRO A 220 -48.07 26.24 0.33
CA PRO A 220 -47.29 25.01 0.33
C PRO A 220 -48.00 23.92 1.13
N ASN A 221 -48.01 22.70 0.59
CA ASN A 221 -48.58 21.53 1.23
C ASN A 221 -47.50 20.48 1.54
N GLU A 222 -47.90 19.33 2.06
CA GLU A 222 -47.03 18.23 2.45
C GLU A 222 -46.13 17.76 1.29
N TYR A 223 -46.65 17.71 0.07
CA TYR A 223 -45.89 17.32 -1.13
C TYR A 223 -44.85 18.36 -1.55
N THR A 224 -45.18 19.67 -1.42
CA THR A 224 -44.24 20.76 -1.67
C THR A 224 -43.03 20.67 -0.73
N PHE A 225 -43.29 20.53 0.57
CA PHE A 225 -42.24 20.44 1.58
C PHE A 225 -41.41 19.16 1.39
N CYS A 226 -42.04 17.99 1.17
CA CYS A 226 -41.31 16.74 0.95
C CYS A 226 -40.35 16.80 -0.25
N SER A 227 -40.79 17.38 -1.36
CA SER A 227 -39.96 17.53 -2.57
C SER A 227 -38.73 18.40 -2.29
N ILE A 228 -38.90 19.55 -1.63
CA ILE A 228 -37.78 20.46 -1.35
C ILE A 228 -36.84 19.90 -0.29
N ILE A 229 -37.36 19.23 0.74
CA ILE A 229 -36.53 18.55 1.75
C ILE A 229 -35.69 17.46 1.08
N THR A 230 -36.25 16.74 0.12
CA THR A 230 -35.55 15.71 -0.65
C THR A 230 -34.47 16.35 -1.53
N ALA A 231 -34.79 17.41 -2.26
CA ALA A 231 -33.80 18.18 -3.04
C ALA A 231 -32.65 18.68 -2.17
N ALA A 232 -32.95 19.34 -1.05
CA ALA A 232 -31.97 19.90 -0.12
C ALA A 232 -31.04 18.81 0.45
N SER A 233 -31.55 17.59 0.66
CA SER A 233 -30.76 16.46 1.14
C SER A 233 -29.79 15.87 0.11
N SER A 234 -30.01 16.13 -1.18
CA SER A 234 -29.19 15.63 -2.29
C SER A 234 -28.05 16.57 -2.68
N SER A 235 -28.00 17.79 -2.11
CA SER A 235 -26.92 18.77 -2.35
C SER A 235 -25.63 18.38 -1.63
N ARG A 236 -24.49 18.41 -2.33
CA ARG A 236 -23.16 18.11 -1.75
C ARG A 236 -22.60 19.26 -0.89
N ASP A 237 -22.88 20.52 -1.24
CA ASP A 237 -22.14 21.66 -0.68
C ASP A 237 -22.91 22.47 0.38
N CYS A 238 -24.25 22.43 0.39
CA CYS A 238 -25.08 23.30 1.26
C CYS A 238 -26.26 22.58 1.95
N SER A 239 -26.24 21.24 2.03
CA SER A 239 -27.36 20.46 2.56
C SER A 239 -27.70 20.76 4.03
N SER A 240 -26.72 21.02 4.88
CA SER A 240 -26.93 21.29 6.31
C SER A 240 -27.67 22.60 6.58
N CYS A 241 -27.25 23.70 5.93
CA CYS A 241 -27.86 25.02 6.11
C CYS A 241 -29.25 25.11 5.48
N LEU A 242 -29.44 24.52 4.29
CA LEU A 242 -30.73 24.49 3.60
C LEU A 242 -31.75 23.66 4.38
N LEU A 243 -31.38 22.48 4.89
CA LEU A 243 -32.26 21.66 5.71
C LEU A 243 -32.67 22.38 7.00
N GLN A 244 -31.77 23.13 7.63
CA GLN A 244 -32.07 23.89 8.85
C GLN A 244 -33.01 25.08 8.58
N GLN A 245 -32.88 25.74 7.42
CA GLN A 245 -33.85 26.73 6.95
C GLN A 245 -35.22 26.09 6.68
N MET A 246 -35.26 24.93 6.03
CA MET A 246 -36.50 24.20 5.76
C MET A 246 -37.19 23.75 7.04
N LEU A 247 -36.44 23.25 8.02
CA LEU A 247 -36.98 22.90 9.35
C LEU A 247 -37.68 24.09 10.01
N THR A 248 -37.06 25.26 9.97
CA THR A 248 -37.64 26.49 10.53
C THR A 248 -38.93 26.90 9.80
N ARG A 249 -38.97 26.70 8.47
CA ARG A 249 -40.17 26.98 7.65
C ARG A 249 -41.31 25.99 7.91
N VAL A 250 -40.99 24.70 8.02
CA VAL A 250 -41.96 23.64 8.36
C VAL A 250 -42.54 23.83 9.76
N GLN A 251 -41.72 24.25 10.72
CA GLN A 251 -42.18 24.59 12.07
C GLN A 251 -43.16 25.76 12.07
N LYS A 252 -42.89 26.82 11.30
CA LYS A 252 -43.78 27.97 11.18
C LYS A 252 -45.09 27.66 10.46
N SER A 253 -45.08 26.71 9.52
CA SER A 253 -46.27 26.29 8.76
C SER A 253 -47.13 25.24 9.48
N GLY A 254 -46.65 24.66 10.59
CA GLY A 254 -47.39 23.68 11.38
C GLY A 254 -47.32 22.24 10.85
N PHE A 255 -46.56 21.98 9.77
CA PHE A 255 -46.46 20.66 9.14
C PHE A 255 -45.46 19.71 9.81
N LEU A 256 -44.84 20.10 10.94
CA LEU A 256 -43.87 19.23 11.62
C LEU A 256 -44.50 17.92 12.14
N GLY A 257 -45.78 17.97 12.53
CA GLY A 257 -46.53 16.80 12.98
C GLY A 257 -47.07 15.91 11.87
N ASP A 258 -46.98 16.35 10.60
CA ASP A 258 -47.38 15.56 9.44
C ASP A 258 -46.44 14.37 9.23
N LEU A 259 -47.01 13.19 8.97
CA LEU A 259 -46.24 11.95 8.87
C LEU A 259 -45.23 11.97 7.73
N TYR A 260 -45.59 12.53 6.56
CA TYR A 260 -44.75 12.53 5.37
C TYR A 260 -43.65 13.58 5.47
N VAL A 261 -44.00 14.80 5.87
CA VAL A 261 -43.02 15.90 6.04
C VAL A 261 -42.05 15.59 7.18
N GLY A 262 -42.55 15.11 8.32
CA GLY A 262 -41.72 14.69 9.45
C GLY A 262 -40.76 13.55 9.08
N SER A 263 -41.24 12.55 8.33
CA SER A 263 -40.40 11.43 7.88
C SER A 263 -39.31 11.85 6.90
N ALA A 264 -39.63 12.74 5.96
CA ALA A 264 -38.65 13.30 5.03
C ALA A 264 -37.57 14.09 5.79
N LEU A 265 -37.95 14.92 6.77
CA LEU A 265 -36.99 15.65 7.59
C LEU A 265 -36.10 14.71 8.41
N VAL A 266 -36.67 13.71 9.10
CA VAL A 266 -35.89 12.75 9.89
C VAL A 266 -34.88 12.02 9.01
N SER A 267 -35.29 11.49 7.86
CA SER A 267 -34.38 10.80 6.93
C SER A 267 -33.29 11.73 6.39
N SER A 268 -33.65 12.96 6.01
CA SER A 268 -32.70 13.93 5.45
C SER A 268 -31.68 14.44 6.48
N PHE A 269 -32.13 14.80 7.69
CA PHE A 269 -31.22 15.20 8.77
C PHE A 269 -30.32 14.03 9.22
N ALA A 270 -30.85 12.81 9.24
CA ALA A 270 -30.07 11.62 9.56
C ALA A 270 -29.01 11.34 8.49
N ARG A 271 -29.34 11.49 7.20
CA ARG A 271 -28.42 11.33 6.08
C ARG A 271 -27.26 12.33 6.09
N VAL A 272 -27.53 13.57 6.48
CA VAL A 272 -26.52 14.65 6.58
C VAL A 272 -25.71 14.58 7.88
N GLY A 273 -26.02 13.65 8.79
CA GLY A 273 -25.27 13.42 10.03
C GLY A 273 -25.69 14.33 11.20
N LEU A 274 -26.75 15.11 11.05
CA LEU A 274 -27.32 15.98 12.10
C LEU A 274 -28.34 15.19 12.96
N ILE A 275 -27.85 14.12 13.60
CA ILE A 275 -28.68 13.15 14.33
C ILE A 275 -29.48 13.80 15.48
N ALA A 276 -28.92 14.78 16.18
CA ALA A 276 -29.62 15.47 17.27
C ALA A 276 -30.90 16.16 16.79
N ASN A 277 -30.85 16.78 15.60
CA ASN A 277 -32.03 17.39 14.99
C ASN A 277 -33.02 16.33 14.52
N ALA A 278 -32.54 15.24 13.92
CA ALA A 278 -33.39 14.11 13.52
C ALA A 278 -34.14 13.50 14.71
N ARG A 279 -33.46 13.25 15.85
CA ARG A 279 -34.10 12.75 17.10
C ARG A 279 -35.10 13.75 17.66
N LYS A 280 -34.78 15.05 17.66
CA LYS A 280 -35.69 16.09 18.14
C LYS A 280 -36.99 16.14 17.34
N ILE A 281 -36.88 16.08 16.00
CA ILE A 281 -38.04 16.06 15.10
C ILE A 281 -38.84 14.78 15.34
N PHE A 282 -38.16 13.63 15.41
CA PHE A 282 -38.77 12.34 15.70
C PHE A 282 -39.55 12.32 17.03
N GLY A 283 -39.03 12.98 18.07
CA GLY A 283 -39.71 13.15 19.35
C GLY A 283 -40.96 14.05 19.30
N GLN A 284 -41.02 14.96 18.32
CA GLN A 284 -42.12 15.92 18.13
C GLN A 284 -43.20 15.45 17.16
N MET A 285 -42.98 14.35 16.43
CA MET A 285 -43.97 13.74 15.54
C MET A 285 -45.07 13.03 16.35
N GLY A 286 -46.34 13.35 16.07
CA GLY A 286 -47.49 12.76 16.76
C GLY A 286 -47.84 11.34 16.30
N THR A 287 -47.44 10.95 15.09
CA THR A 287 -47.54 9.58 14.55
C THR A 287 -46.19 9.17 13.97
N ARG A 288 -45.81 7.90 14.15
CA ARG A 288 -44.52 7.35 13.72
C ARG A 288 -44.78 6.15 12.83
N SER A 289 -44.07 6.06 11.70
CA SER A 289 -44.15 4.91 10.79
C SER A 289 -42.86 4.10 10.81
N VAL A 290 -42.94 2.85 10.35
CA VAL A 290 -41.78 1.99 10.06
C VAL A 290 -40.78 2.70 9.15
N VAL A 291 -41.27 3.46 8.16
CA VAL A 291 -40.45 4.19 7.19
C VAL A 291 -39.63 5.30 7.87
N THR A 292 -40.24 6.04 8.81
CA THR A 292 -39.55 7.08 9.60
C THR A 292 -38.40 6.50 10.42
N LEU A 293 -38.65 5.35 11.05
CA LEU A 293 -37.71 4.66 11.94
C LEU A 293 -36.58 3.98 11.17
N ASN A 294 -36.90 3.25 10.10
CA ASN A 294 -35.89 2.68 9.19
C ASN A 294 -35.02 3.79 8.58
N GLY A 295 -35.63 4.93 8.19
CA GLY A 295 -34.89 6.08 7.67
C GLY A 295 -33.89 6.69 8.68
N LEU A 296 -34.27 6.75 9.96
CA LEU A 296 -33.37 7.19 11.03
C LEU A 296 -32.24 6.18 11.28
N MET A 297 -32.57 4.89 11.35
CA MET A 297 -31.59 3.81 11.52
C MET A 297 -30.58 3.80 10.36
N VAL A 298 -31.03 3.84 9.10
CA VAL A 298 -30.13 3.89 7.92
C VAL A 298 -29.18 5.10 8.00
N GLY A 299 -29.66 6.26 8.46
CA GLY A 299 -28.81 7.44 8.65
C GLY A 299 -27.76 7.24 9.75
N LEU A 300 -28.12 6.58 10.86
CA LEU A 300 -27.19 6.24 11.94
C LEU A 300 -26.13 5.23 11.49
N VAL A 301 -26.53 4.18 10.76
CA VAL A 301 -25.62 3.17 10.19
C VAL A 301 -24.63 3.83 9.23
N LYS A 302 -25.08 4.73 8.35
CA LYS A 302 -24.18 5.48 7.44
C LYS A 302 -23.15 6.35 8.16
N GLN A 303 -23.44 6.75 9.39
CA GLN A 303 -22.54 7.54 10.23
C GLN A 303 -21.70 6.66 11.17
N LYS A 304 -21.66 5.34 10.93
CA LYS A 304 -20.95 4.34 11.74
C LYS A 304 -21.37 4.31 13.21
N ARG A 305 -22.65 4.55 13.49
CA ARG A 305 -23.22 4.55 14.85
C ARG A 305 -24.21 3.39 15.01
N GLY A 306 -23.72 2.17 14.87
CA GLY A 306 -24.53 0.95 14.86
C GLY A 306 -25.32 0.73 16.16
N GLU A 307 -24.69 0.90 17.32
CA GLU A 307 -25.31 0.67 18.64
C GLU A 307 -26.53 1.56 18.88
N GLU A 308 -26.44 2.83 18.48
CA GLU A 308 -27.53 3.78 18.58
C GLU A 308 -28.70 3.43 17.64
N ALA A 309 -28.42 2.84 16.48
CA ALA A 309 -29.46 2.35 15.57
C ALA A 309 -30.19 1.15 16.18
N VAL A 310 -29.48 0.26 16.87
CA VAL A 310 -30.07 -0.87 17.62
C VAL A 310 -30.94 -0.37 18.79
N GLY A 311 -30.50 0.67 19.50
CA GLY A 311 -31.30 1.34 20.53
C GLY A 311 -32.65 1.83 19.98
N ILE A 312 -32.64 2.51 18.82
CA ILE A 312 -33.85 2.97 18.13
C ILE A 312 -34.75 1.80 17.70
N PHE A 313 -34.18 0.69 17.22
CA PHE A 313 -34.95 -0.50 16.85
C PHE A 313 -35.68 -1.12 18.06
N ASN A 314 -35.02 -1.18 19.22
CA ASN A 314 -35.63 -1.70 20.44
C ASN A 314 -36.79 -0.82 20.93
N GLU A 315 -36.67 0.50 20.81
CA GLU A 315 -37.78 1.42 21.05
C GLU A 315 -38.93 1.20 20.04
N MET A 316 -38.59 0.97 18.76
CA MET A 316 -39.55 0.77 17.67
C MET A 316 -40.38 -0.51 17.81
N LYS A 317 -39.77 -1.63 18.20
CA LYS A 317 -40.41 -2.96 18.21
C LYS A 317 -41.71 -3.00 19.02
N HIS A 318 -41.85 -2.09 19.99
CA HIS A 318 -43.03 -1.98 20.85
C HIS A 318 -44.08 -0.97 20.35
N LEU A 319 -43.73 -0.14 19.37
CA LEU A 319 -44.55 0.98 18.89
C LEU A 319 -45.17 0.73 17.51
N VAL A 320 -44.50 -0.04 16.64
CA VAL A 320 -44.92 -0.25 15.24
C VAL A 320 -44.65 -1.70 14.81
N GLU A 321 -45.50 -2.25 13.94
CA GLU A 321 -45.28 -3.58 13.33
C GLU A 321 -44.00 -3.58 12.48
N VAL A 322 -43.06 -4.47 12.82
CA VAL A 322 -41.74 -4.55 12.20
C VAL A 322 -41.85 -5.29 10.86
N ASN A 323 -41.32 -4.71 9.78
CA ASN A 323 -41.26 -5.37 8.48
C ASN A 323 -39.89 -6.03 8.23
N PRO A 324 -39.76 -6.92 7.23
CA PRO A 324 -38.48 -7.56 6.91
C PRO A 324 -37.34 -6.59 6.59
N ASP A 325 -37.64 -5.44 5.98
CA ASP A 325 -36.63 -4.41 5.68
C ASP A 325 -36.02 -3.83 6.96
N SER A 326 -36.79 -3.72 8.04
CA SER A 326 -36.28 -3.30 9.35
C SER A 326 -35.23 -4.26 9.90
N TYR A 327 -35.38 -5.57 9.67
CA TYR A 327 -34.35 -6.55 10.07
C TYR A 327 -33.09 -6.45 9.20
N VAL A 328 -33.21 -6.16 7.90
CA VAL A 328 -32.06 -5.94 7.03
C VAL A 328 -31.28 -4.69 7.46
N VAL A 329 -31.99 -3.59 7.79
CA VAL A 329 -31.34 -2.38 8.32
C VAL A 329 -30.68 -2.67 9.68
N LEU A 330 -31.31 -3.45 10.54
CA LEU A 330 -30.74 -3.87 11.82
C LEU A 330 -29.46 -4.71 11.65
N LEU A 331 -29.46 -5.67 10.71
CA LEU A 331 -28.27 -6.45 10.36
C LEU A 331 -27.13 -5.56 9.87
N SER A 332 -27.43 -4.55 9.05
CA SER A 332 -26.43 -3.58 8.60
C SER A 332 -25.87 -2.72 9.75
N ALA A 333 -26.62 -2.54 10.84
CA ALA A 333 -26.18 -1.79 12.01
C ALA A 333 -25.18 -2.58 12.85
N PHE A 334 -25.35 -3.89 13.00
CA PHE A 334 -24.41 -4.72 13.77
C PHE A 334 -22.99 -4.72 13.21
N ALA A 335 -22.85 -4.53 11.90
CA ALA A 335 -21.56 -4.40 11.24
C ALA A 335 -20.83 -3.07 11.51
N GLU A 336 -21.52 -2.08 12.11
CA GLU A 336 -20.98 -0.75 12.39
C GLU A 336 -20.88 -0.49 13.91
N PHE A 337 -20.63 -1.55 14.69
CA PHE A 337 -20.35 -1.47 16.13
C PHE A 337 -18.88 -1.16 16.37
N ASP A 338 -18.57 -0.43 17.44
CA ASP A 338 -17.19 -0.14 17.82
C ASP A 338 -16.45 -1.42 18.25
N ILE A 339 -17.16 -2.36 18.88
CA ILE A 339 -16.67 -3.69 19.25
C ILE A 339 -17.33 -4.74 18.33
N LEU A 340 -16.58 -5.21 17.33
CA LEU A 340 -17.06 -6.18 16.34
C LEU A 340 -17.57 -7.51 16.97
N GLU A 341 -16.96 -7.98 18.05
CA GLU A 341 -17.41 -9.19 18.75
C GLU A 341 -18.85 -9.06 19.28
N GLU A 342 -19.22 -7.88 19.76
CA GLU A 342 -20.57 -7.61 20.24
C GLU A 342 -21.59 -7.48 19.09
N GLY A 343 -21.15 -6.91 17.96
CA GLY A 343 -21.90 -6.91 16.71
C GLY A 343 -22.20 -8.34 16.23
N ILE A 344 -21.21 -9.23 16.25
CA ILE A 344 -21.38 -10.66 15.89
C ILE A 344 -22.35 -11.36 16.86
N ARG A 345 -22.22 -11.13 18.17
CA ARG A 345 -23.12 -11.73 19.18
C ARG A 345 -24.57 -11.32 18.92
N SER A 346 -24.82 -10.03 18.76
CA SER A 346 -26.16 -9.48 18.50
C SER A 346 -26.71 -9.96 17.15
N GLY A 347 -25.86 -10.04 16.13
CA GLY A 347 -26.18 -10.63 14.84
C GLY A 347 -26.58 -12.10 14.92
N LYS A 348 -25.88 -12.92 15.73
CA LYS A 348 -26.24 -14.32 15.98
C LYS A 348 -27.59 -14.48 16.69
N GLU A 349 -27.90 -13.61 17.64
CA GLU A 349 -29.20 -13.60 18.31
C GLU A 349 -30.34 -13.32 17.33
N LEU A 350 -30.15 -12.33 16.45
CA LEU A 350 -31.12 -12.03 15.40
C LEU A 350 -31.21 -13.16 14.37
N HIS A 351 -30.09 -13.75 13.97
CA HIS A 351 -30.05 -14.87 13.05
C HIS A 351 -30.84 -16.08 13.59
N ALA A 352 -30.64 -16.43 14.87
CA ALA A 352 -31.43 -17.48 15.53
C ALA A 352 -32.93 -17.15 15.58
N TYR A 353 -33.28 -15.87 15.78
CA TYR A 353 -34.67 -15.42 15.70
C TYR A 353 -35.25 -15.59 14.29
N VAL A 354 -34.50 -15.20 13.25
CA VAL A 354 -34.93 -15.31 11.84
C VAL A 354 -35.23 -16.76 11.47
N ILE A 355 -34.35 -17.70 11.85
CA ILE A 355 -34.55 -19.15 11.63
C ILE A 355 -35.80 -19.63 12.37
N ARG A 356 -35.94 -19.29 13.67
CA ARG A 356 -37.09 -19.73 14.48
C ARG A 356 -38.42 -19.17 13.96
N SER A 357 -38.39 -17.99 13.34
CA SER A 357 -39.56 -17.33 12.77
C SER A 357 -39.87 -17.74 11.32
N GLY A 358 -39.02 -18.54 10.67
CA GLY A 358 -39.17 -18.95 9.27
C GLY A 358 -39.05 -17.78 8.27
N LEU A 359 -38.40 -16.68 8.68
CA LEU A 359 -38.24 -15.48 7.85
C LEU A 359 -37.10 -15.63 6.82
N ASP A 360 -36.20 -16.57 7.05
CA ASP A 360 -35.11 -16.99 6.17
C ASP A 360 -35.63 -17.53 4.83
N ASN A 361 -36.63 -18.41 4.86
CA ASN A 361 -37.23 -18.98 3.64
C ASN A 361 -38.27 -18.04 2.99
N ALA A 362 -38.88 -17.14 3.78
CA ALA A 362 -39.92 -16.25 3.28
C ALA A 362 -39.38 -15.09 2.42
N LYS A 363 -38.15 -14.62 2.68
CA LYS A 363 -37.54 -13.48 1.95
C LYS A 363 -36.01 -13.55 1.84
N VAL A 364 -35.53 -13.77 0.62
CA VAL A 364 -34.10 -13.80 0.23
C VAL A 364 -33.30 -12.59 0.72
N ALA A 365 -33.92 -11.40 0.81
CA ALA A 365 -33.28 -10.17 1.28
C ALA A 365 -32.71 -10.26 2.71
N VAL A 366 -33.34 -11.03 3.60
CA VAL A 366 -32.83 -11.23 4.97
C VAL A 366 -31.56 -12.08 4.97
N GLY A 367 -31.53 -13.14 4.14
CA GLY A 367 -30.34 -13.95 3.91
C GLY A 367 -29.17 -13.13 3.34
N ASN A 368 -29.43 -12.27 2.35
CA ASN A 368 -28.43 -11.36 1.78
C ASN A 368 -27.88 -10.37 2.84
N GLY A 369 -28.76 -9.88 3.73
CA GLY A 369 -28.38 -9.04 4.86
C GLY A 369 -27.49 -9.78 5.87
N LEU A 370 -27.78 -11.05 6.16
CA LEU A 370 -26.98 -11.90 7.07
C LEU A 370 -25.58 -12.17 6.50
N ILE A 371 -25.48 -12.51 5.21
CA ILE A 371 -24.20 -12.69 4.52
C ILE A 371 -23.35 -11.42 4.65
N THR A 372 -23.93 -10.27 4.31
CA THR A 372 -23.23 -8.98 4.34
C THR A 372 -22.80 -8.59 5.76
N MET A 373 -23.65 -8.85 6.76
CA MET A 373 -23.33 -8.57 8.17
C MET A 373 -22.16 -9.42 8.67
N TYR A 374 -22.24 -10.75 8.52
CA TYR A 374 -21.16 -11.64 8.98
C TYR A 374 -19.85 -11.35 8.25
N ALA A 375 -19.90 -11.08 6.96
CA ALA A 375 -18.74 -10.71 6.17
C ALA A 375 -18.07 -9.42 6.65
N LYS A 376 -18.83 -8.35 6.87
CA LYS A 376 -18.29 -7.08 7.38
C LYS A 376 -17.71 -7.22 8.78
N CYS A 377 -18.23 -8.14 9.57
CA CYS A 377 -17.69 -8.44 10.90
C CYS A 377 -16.45 -9.36 10.88
N GLY A 378 -15.92 -9.73 9.71
CA GLY A 378 -14.79 -10.66 9.58
C GLY A 378 -15.12 -12.13 9.84
N ALA A 379 -16.40 -12.47 10.02
CA ALA A 379 -16.89 -13.81 10.35
C ALA A 379 -17.34 -14.55 9.07
N ILE A 380 -16.47 -14.64 8.07
CA ILE A 380 -16.80 -15.07 6.70
C ILE A 380 -17.29 -16.52 6.60
N ASP A 381 -16.86 -17.41 7.50
CA ASP A 381 -17.32 -18.80 7.56
C ASP A 381 -18.84 -18.89 7.82
N TYR A 382 -19.36 -18.01 8.68
CA TYR A 382 -20.79 -17.93 8.95
C TYR A 382 -21.54 -17.37 7.74
N ALA A 383 -20.96 -16.40 7.01
CA ALA A 383 -21.56 -15.87 5.79
C ALA A 383 -21.68 -16.96 4.70
N CYS A 384 -20.63 -17.78 4.52
CA CYS A 384 -20.66 -18.92 3.61
C CYS A 384 -21.71 -19.96 4.03
N SER A 385 -21.79 -20.26 5.34
CA SER A 385 -22.78 -21.19 5.89
C SER A 385 -24.23 -20.72 5.66
N VAL A 386 -24.50 -19.43 5.88
CA VAL A 386 -25.82 -18.83 5.59
C VAL A 386 -26.16 -19.01 4.13
N PHE A 387 -25.22 -18.68 3.23
CA PHE A 387 -25.45 -18.83 1.79
C PHE A 387 -25.76 -20.27 1.40
N GLU A 388 -25.00 -21.24 1.89
CA GLU A 388 -25.23 -22.65 1.59
C GLU A 388 -26.64 -23.12 2.02
N LEU A 389 -27.09 -22.69 3.20
CA LEU A 389 -28.38 -23.05 3.79
C LEU A 389 -29.60 -22.37 3.14
N MET A 390 -29.43 -21.27 2.39
CA MET A 390 -30.55 -20.62 1.70
C MET A 390 -31.19 -21.53 0.64
N GLU A 391 -32.51 -21.74 0.68
CA GLU A 391 -33.23 -22.54 -0.32
C GLU A 391 -33.24 -21.84 -1.69
N ASP A 392 -33.62 -20.57 -1.71
CA ASP A 392 -33.64 -19.73 -2.92
C ASP A 392 -32.47 -18.73 -2.93
N LYS A 393 -31.72 -18.72 -4.03
CA LYS A 393 -30.56 -17.83 -4.23
C LYS A 393 -30.77 -17.01 -5.49
N ASP A 394 -30.85 -15.70 -5.33
CA ASP A 394 -30.95 -14.77 -6.45
C ASP A 394 -29.58 -14.19 -6.84
N ILE A 395 -29.56 -13.34 -7.87
CA ILE A 395 -28.32 -12.67 -8.31
C ILE A 395 -27.71 -11.81 -7.19
N VAL A 396 -28.54 -11.24 -6.31
CA VAL A 396 -28.08 -10.42 -5.18
C VAL A 396 -27.40 -11.28 -4.13
N SER A 397 -27.88 -12.49 -3.86
CA SER A 397 -27.24 -13.46 -2.96
C SER A 397 -25.82 -13.81 -3.43
N TRP A 398 -25.67 -14.11 -4.72
CA TRP A 398 -24.35 -14.40 -5.31
C TRP A 398 -23.42 -13.18 -5.28
N ASN A 399 -23.94 -11.99 -5.60
CA ASN A 399 -23.17 -10.76 -5.55
C ASN A 399 -22.69 -10.44 -4.13
N SER A 400 -23.58 -10.52 -3.14
CA SER A 400 -23.24 -10.30 -1.74
C SER A 400 -22.14 -11.25 -1.28
N LEU A 401 -22.22 -12.55 -1.62
CA LEU A 401 -21.18 -13.51 -1.26
C LEU A 401 -19.85 -13.24 -1.98
N ILE A 402 -19.85 -13.08 -3.30
CA ILE A 402 -18.63 -12.88 -4.10
C ILE A 402 -17.92 -11.59 -3.66
N SER A 403 -18.65 -10.48 -3.53
CA SER A 403 -18.09 -9.22 -3.05
C SER A 403 -17.60 -9.32 -1.60
N SER A 404 -18.28 -10.10 -0.74
CA SER A 404 -17.83 -10.30 0.64
C SER A 404 -16.53 -11.09 0.75
N LEU A 405 -16.34 -12.10 -0.11
CA LEU A 405 -15.14 -12.92 -0.16
C LEU A 405 -13.95 -12.09 -0.66
N ASP A 406 -14.17 -11.26 -1.68
CA ASP A 406 -13.18 -10.31 -2.21
C ASP A 406 -12.72 -9.31 -1.12
N GLN A 407 -13.67 -8.73 -0.38
CA GLN A 407 -13.38 -7.77 0.71
C GLN A 407 -12.65 -8.38 1.92
N ASN A 408 -12.78 -9.69 2.14
CA ASN A 408 -12.10 -10.42 3.22
C ASN A 408 -10.83 -11.13 2.73
N GLU A 409 -10.27 -10.72 1.58
CA GLU A 409 -9.02 -11.24 1.01
C GLU A 409 -9.04 -12.75 0.64
N LEU A 410 -10.24 -13.35 0.56
CA LEU A 410 -10.45 -14.73 0.10
C LEU A 410 -10.69 -14.78 -1.41
N TYR A 411 -9.74 -14.22 -2.17
CA TYR A 411 -9.85 -13.99 -3.62
C TYR A 411 -10.10 -15.28 -4.41
N GLU A 412 -9.48 -16.40 -4.02
CA GLU A 412 -9.66 -17.67 -4.73
C GLU A 412 -11.10 -18.21 -4.59
N GLU A 413 -11.66 -18.12 -3.39
CA GLU A 413 -13.04 -18.54 -3.13
C GLU A 413 -14.05 -17.62 -3.85
N SER A 414 -13.76 -16.32 -3.94
CA SER A 414 -14.55 -15.36 -4.72
C SER A 414 -14.67 -15.79 -6.19
N VAL A 415 -13.54 -16.05 -6.86
CA VAL A 415 -13.52 -16.50 -8.27
C VAL A 415 -14.17 -17.87 -8.44
N ARG A 416 -14.00 -18.77 -7.47
CA ARG A 416 -14.64 -20.09 -7.50
C ARG A 416 -16.16 -20.00 -7.40
N ASN A 417 -16.68 -19.13 -6.54
CA ASN A 417 -18.12 -18.89 -6.43
C ASN A 417 -18.70 -18.18 -7.66
N PHE A 418 -17.93 -17.31 -8.33
CA PHE A 418 -18.31 -16.78 -9.65
C PHE A 418 -18.48 -17.91 -10.69
N CYS A 419 -17.57 -18.88 -10.73
CA CYS A 419 -17.73 -20.05 -11.60
C CYS A 419 -18.95 -20.91 -11.22
N ARG A 420 -19.26 -21.06 -9.93
CA ARG A 420 -20.47 -21.76 -9.45
C ARG A 420 -21.75 -21.05 -9.89
N MET A 421 -21.81 -19.72 -9.77
CA MET A 421 -22.92 -18.90 -10.26
C MET A 421 -23.15 -19.10 -11.77
N ARG A 422 -22.07 -19.16 -12.57
CA ARG A 422 -22.20 -19.42 -14.01
C ARG A 422 -22.76 -20.81 -14.30
N ARG A 423 -22.35 -21.82 -13.51
CA ARG A 423 -22.86 -23.20 -13.66
C ARG A 423 -24.33 -23.34 -13.26
N SER A 424 -24.86 -22.47 -12.40
CA SER A 424 -26.31 -22.44 -12.08
C SER A 424 -27.15 -21.76 -13.16
N GLY A 425 -26.55 -21.24 -14.23
CA GLY A 425 -27.24 -20.62 -15.36
C GLY A 425 -27.60 -19.15 -15.15
N LEU A 426 -27.20 -18.55 -14.03
CA LEU A 426 -27.39 -17.13 -13.77
C LEU A 426 -26.34 -16.29 -14.52
N LYS A 427 -26.81 -15.21 -15.16
CA LYS A 427 -25.91 -14.26 -15.85
C LYS A 427 -25.26 -13.33 -14.82
N PRO A 428 -23.93 -13.13 -14.88
CA PRO A 428 -23.25 -12.12 -14.07
C PRO A 428 -23.79 -10.71 -14.30
N SER A 429 -23.79 -9.92 -13.23
CA SER A 429 -24.06 -8.48 -13.25
C SER A 429 -22.76 -7.68 -13.22
N ASN A 430 -22.84 -6.35 -13.39
CA ASN A 430 -21.67 -5.46 -13.33
C ASN A 430 -20.92 -5.61 -12.00
N PHE A 431 -21.65 -5.68 -10.88
CA PHE A 431 -21.06 -5.88 -9.54
C PHE A 431 -20.33 -7.22 -9.41
N THR A 432 -20.89 -8.30 -9.99
CA THR A 432 -20.26 -9.62 -9.98
C THR A 432 -18.94 -9.61 -10.74
N LEU A 433 -18.92 -8.97 -11.91
CA LEU A 433 -17.73 -8.86 -12.74
C LEU A 433 -16.67 -8.02 -12.06
N ILE A 434 -17.03 -6.87 -11.47
CA ILE A 434 -16.10 -5.99 -10.76
C ILE A 434 -15.39 -6.75 -9.62
N SER A 435 -16.14 -7.43 -8.74
CA SER A 435 -15.52 -8.19 -7.64
C SER A 435 -14.68 -9.37 -8.14
N CYS A 436 -15.13 -10.09 -9.17
CA CYS A 436 -14.34 -11.20 -9.73
C CYS A 436 -13.05 -10.71 -10.42
N LEU A 437 -13.10 -9.58 -11.13
CA LEU A 437 -11.95 -8.96 -11.78
C LEU A 437 -10.96 -8.43 -10.75
N SER A 438 -11.44 -7.78 -9.70
CA SER A 438 -10.66 -7.35 -8.52
C SER A 438 -9.92 -8.54 -7.89
N SER A 439 -10.64 -9.63 -7.57
CA SER A 439 -10.01 -10.85 -7.05
C SER A 439 -8.98 -11.45 -8.01
N CYS A 440 -9.22 -11.41 -9.33
CA CYS A 440 -8.23 -11.88 -10.31
C CYS A 440 -6.99 -10.97 -10.38
N ALA A 441 -7.16 -9.66 -10.19
CA ALA A 441 -6.09 -8.67 -10.15
C ALA A 441 -5.17 -8.96 -8.95
N SER A 442 -5.76 -9.07 -7.74
CA SER A 442 -5.02 -9.33 -6.51
C SER A 442 -4.30 -10.68 -6.49
N LEU A 443 -4.81 -11.70 -7.21
CA LEU A 443 -4.15 -12.99 -7.40
C LEU A 443 -3.12 -13.00 -8.55
N GLY A 444 -3.05 -11.95 -9.36
CA GLY A 444 -2.23 -11.91 -10.57
C GLY A 444 -2.66 -12.91 -11.66
N TRP A 445 -3.94 -13.33 -11.67
CA TRP A 445 -4.44 -14.36 -12.58
C TRP A 445 -4.87 -13.78 -13.94
N SER A 446 -3.90 -13.49 -14.81
CA SER A 446 -4.15 -12.91 -16.14
C SER A 446 -5.11 -13.72 -17.00
N ARG A 447 -4.89 -15.05 -17.13
CA ARG A 447 -5.72 -15.91 -17.99
C ARG A 447 -7.18 -15.98 -17.56
N THR A 448 -7.44 -16.07 -16.25
CA THR A 448 -8.81 -16.11 -15.73
C THR A 448 -9.47 -14.74 -15.89
N GLY A 449 -8.73 -13.66 -15.65
CA GLY A 449 -9.17 -12.29 -15.90
C GLY A 449 -9.57 -12.04 -17.36
N GLU A 450 -8.79 -12.53 -18.33
CA GLU A 450 -9.12 -12.44 -19.77
C GLU A 450 -10.41 -13.20 -20.13
N GLN A 451 -10.68 -14.34 -19.48
CA GLN A 451 -11.93 -15.07 -19.67
C GLN A 451 -13.12 -14.27 -19.13
N VAL A 452 -12.97 -13.62 -17.98
CA VAL A 452 -14.00 -12.76 -17.39
C VAL A 452 -14.22 -11.52 -18.27
N HIS A 453 -13.17 -10.91 -18.81
CA HIS A 453 -13.27 -9.81 -19.78
C HIS A 453 -14.01 -10.23 -21.05
N THR A 454 -13.69 -11.41 -21.61
CA THR A 454 -14.39 -11.95 -22.78
C THR A 454 -15.88 -12.17 -22.49
N GLU A 455 -16.22 -12.58 -21.27
CA GLU A 455 -17.63 -12.70 -20.85
C GLU A 455 -18.31 -11.33 -20.75
N ALA A 456 -17.64 -10.32 -20.20
CA ALA A 456 -18.14 -8.94 -20.14
C ALA A 456 -18.49 -8.41 -21.54
N LEU A 457 -17.62 -8.65 -22.52
CA LEU A 457 -17.85 -8.32 -23.93
C LEU A 457 -19.07 -9.04 -24.52
N LYS A 458 -19.23 -10.34 -24.25
CA LYS A 458 -20.39 -11.12 -24.72
C LYS A 458 -21.71 -10.63 -24.14
N LEU A 459 -21.68 -10.08 -22.92
CA LEU A 459 -22.84 -9.54 -22.23
C LEU A 459 -23.09 -8.05 -22.55
N GLY A 460 -22.18 -7.38 -23.27
CA GLY A 460 -22.22 -5.94 -23.55
C GLY A 460 -21.97 -5.05 -22.33
N LEU A 461 -21.42 -5.63 -21.25
CA LEU A 461 -21.15 -4.95 -19.99
C LEU A 461 -19.78 -4.25 -19.97
N ASP A 462 -18.97 -4.43 -21.01
CA ASP A 462 -17.71 -3.71 -21.25
C ASP A 462 -17.93 -2.21 -21.46
N SER A 463 -19.10 -1.82 -21.98
CA SER A 463 -19.50 -0.41 -22.11
C SER A 463 -19.75 0.30 -20.77
N ASP A 464 -19.92 -0.44 -19.67
CA ASP A 464 -20.06 0.12 -18.34
C ASP A 464 -18.70 0.61 -17.82
N VAL A 465 -18.62 1.89 -17.47
CA VAL A 465 -17.39 2.55 -17.03
C VAL A 465 -16.81 1.89 -15.78
N SER A 466 -17.64 1.37 -14.87
CA SER A 466 -17.17 0.73 -13.64
C SER A 466 -16.53 -0.64 -13.91
N VAL A 467 -17.11 -1.41 -14.84
CA VAL A 467 -16.52 -2.68 -15.29
C VAL A 467 -15.21 -2.43 -16.05
N SER A 468 -15.18 -1.41 -16.92
CA SER A 468 -13.96 -0.97 -17.61
C SER A 468 -12.86 -0.52 -16.63
N ASN A 469 -13.20 0.19 -15.55
CA ASN A 469 -12.24 0.58 -14.53
C ASN A 469 -11.67 -0.64 -13.79
N ALA A 470 -12.49 -1.64 -13.45
CA ALA A 470 -12.00 -2.89 -12.84
C ALA A 470 -11.09 -3.69 -13.80
N LEU A 471 -11.37 -3.66 -15.09
CA LEU A 471 -10.52 -4.26 -16.13
C LEU A 471 -9.17 -3.52 -16.26
N LEU A 472 -9.15 -2.18 -16.18
CA LEU A 472 -7.91 -1.40 -16.15
C LEU A 472 -7.05 -1.78 -14.94
N THR A 473 -7.66 -1.95 -13.76
CA THR A 473 -6.95 -2.43 -12.56
C THR A 473 -6.39 -3.83 -12.76
N LEU A 474 -7.18 -4.78 -13.29
CA LEU A 474 -6.72 -6.13 -13.59
C LEU A 474 -5.51 -6.15 -14.53
N TYR A 475 -5.60 -5.46 -15.66
CA TYR A 475 -4.51 -5.44 -16.64
C TYR A 475 -3.29 -4.67 -16.12
N GLY A 476 -3.50 -3.67 -15.26
CA GLY A 476 -2.44 -2.96 -14.55
C GLY A 476 -1.65 -3.86 -13.60
N GLU A 477 -2.35 -4.57 -12.70
CA GLU A 477 -1.73 -5.45 -11.70
C GLU A 477 -1.09 -6.70 -12.32
N THR A 478 -1.65 -7.20 -13.43
CA THR A 478 -1.06 -8.32 -14.19
C THR A 478 0.07 -7.89 -15.12
N GLY A 479 0.32 -6.58 -15.27
CA GLY A 479 1.41 -6.02 -16.07
C GLY A 479 1.17 -5.99 -17.59
N SER A 480 -0.07 -6.20 -18.06
CA SER A 480 -0.42 -6.11 -19.50
C SER A 480 -0.82 -4.68 -19.90
N PHE A 481 0.15 -3.77 -19.89
CA PHE A 481 -0.11 -2.34 -20.18
C PHE A 481 -0.62 -2.08 -21.60
N THR A 482 -0.25 -2.91 -22.58
CA THR A 482 -0.76 -2.76 -23.96
C THR A 482 -2.27 -2.99 -24.04
N ASP A 483 -2.82 -3.84 -23.18
CA ASP A 483 -4.26 -4.09 -23.12
C ASP A 483 -4.96 -3.02 -22.30
N CYS A 484 -4.32 -2.46 -21.25
CA CYS A 484 -4.79 -1.24 -20.58
C CYS A 484 -4.96 -0.08 -21.57
N GLU A 485 -3.96 0.18 -22.44
CA GLU A 485 -4.03 1.27 -23.42
C GLU A 485 -5.16 1.08 -24.44
N LYS A 486 -5.31 -0.15 -24.96
CA LYS A 486 -6.42 -0.48 -25.88
C LYS A 486 -7.75 -0.27 -25.18
N LEU A 487 -7.93 -0.79 -23.97
CA LEU A 487 -9.17 -0.66 -23.23
C LEU A 487 -9.47 0.81 -22.95
N PHE A 488 -8.49 1.59 -22.48
CA PHE A 488 -8.64 3.02 -22.23
C PHE A 488 -9.09 3.77 -23.49
N SER A 489 -8.61 3.39 -24.68
CA SER A 489 -9.05 4.01 -25.95
C SER A 489 -10.49 3.67 -26.36
N VAL A 490 -11.04 2.55 -25.87
CA VAL A 490 -12.38 2.07 -26.22
C VAL A 490 -13.45 2.62 -25.28
N ILE A 491 -13.09 3.08 -24.08
CA ILE A 491 -14.02 3.68 -23.12
C ILE A 491 -14.71 4.92 -23.75
N PRO A 492 -16.05 4.97 -23.83
CA PRO A 492 -16.77 6.05 -24.51
C PRO A 492 -16.61 7.42 -23.84
N GLU A 493 -16.64 7.43 -22.50
CA GLU A 493 -16.42 8.61 -21.66
C GLU A 493 -15.52 8.25 -20.49
N HIS A 494 -14.33 8.86 -20.41
CA HIS A 494 -13.42 8.66 -19.28
C HIS A 494 -13.92 9.46 -18.08
N ASP A 495 -14.18 8.78 -16.97
CA ASP A 495 -14.38 9.44 -15.70
C ASP A 495 -13.06 9.61 -14.94
N GLN A 496 -13.12 10.27 -13.79
CA GLN A 496 -11.94 10.50 -12.95
C GLN A 496 -11.29 9.17 -12.48
N VAL A 497 -12.08 8.11 -12.31
CA VAL A 497 -11.61 6.80 -11.87
C VAL A 497 -10.87 6.10 -13.02
N SER A 498 -11.32 6.22 -14.27
CA SER A 498 -10.62 5.71 -15.46
C SER A 498 -9.22 6.31 -15.58
N TRP A 499 -9.11 7.64 -15.46
CA TRP A 499 -7.80 8.32 -15.49
C TRP A 499 -6.89 7.89 -14.33
N ASN A 500 -7.42 7.84 -13.11
CA ASN A 500 -6.65 7.41 -11.94
C ASN A 500 -6.18 5.96 -12.05
N SER A 501 -7.04 5.05 -12.52
CA SER A 501 -6.71 3.62 -12.70
C SER A 501 -5.58 3.44 -13.72
N MET A 502 -5.63 4.20 -14.83
CA MET A 502 -4.58 4.18 -15.85
C MET A 502 -3.24 4.74 -15.33
N ILE A 503 -3.26 5.89 -14.64
CA ILE A 503 -2.05 6.50 -14.08
C ILE A 503 -1.46 5.60 -12.98
N GLY A 504 -2.30 5.04 -12.11
CA GLY A 504 -1.87 4.15 -11.02
C GLY A 504 -1.22 2.87 -11.53
N ALA A 505 -1.88 2.17 -12.47
CA ALA A 505 -1.34 0.98 -13.11
C ALA A 505 0.07 1.22 -13.68
N LEU A 506 0.27 2.34 -14.40
CA LEU A 506 1.57 2.67 -14.98
C LEU A 506 2.60 3.11 -13.93
N ALA A 507 2.18 3.87 -12.90
CA ALA A 507 3.06 4.39 -11.86
C ALA A 507 3.74 3.29 -11.04
N ASP A 508 3.00 2.23 -10.71
CA ASP A 508 3.48 1.16 -9.83
C ASP A 508 4.44 0.19 -10.54
N SER A 509 4.46 0.21 -11.88
CA SER A 509 5.24 -0.71 -12.71
C SER A 509 6.74 -0.39 -12.82
N GLY A 510 7.20 0.75 -12.30
CA GLY A 510 8.60 1.22 -12.32
C GLY A 510 9.15 1.60 -13.70
N ASN A 511 8.97 0.73 -14.69
CA ASN A 511 9.44 0.92 -16.08
C ASN A 511 8.58 1.89 -16.89
N TYR A 512 7.27 2.00 -16.60
CA TYR A 512 6.32 2.87 -17.31
C TYR A 512 5.97 4.15 -16.53
N ALA A 513 6.79 4.51 -15.54
CA ALA A 513 6.55 5.69 -14.72
C ALA A 513 6.59 7.01 -15.54
N SER A 514 7.37 7.06 -16.62
CA SER A 514 7.36 8.18 -17.57
C SER A 514 6.02 8.35 -18.28
N GLU A 515 5.43 7.24 -18.71
CA GLU A 515 4.14 7.17 -19.37
C GLU A 515 3.02 7.57 -18.41
N ALA A 516 3.09 7.15 -17.15
CA ALA A 516 2.16 7.58 -16.10
C ALA A 516 2.11 9.12 -15.98
N LEU A 517 3.28 9.78 -15.97
CA LEU A 517 3.35 11.25 -15.95
C LEU A 517 2.83 11.89 -17.24
N MET A 518 3.00 11.24 -18.39
CA MET A 518 2.40 11.70 -19.64
C MET A 518 0.85 11.65 -19.57
N TYR A 519 0.25 10.57 -19.04
CA TYR A 519 -1.21 10.50 -18.85
C TYR A 519 -1.70 11.51 -17.82
N PHE A 520 -0.95 11.76 -16.75
CA PHE A 520 -1.24 12.85 -15.80
C PHE A 520 -1.28 14.22 -16.50
N LEU A 521 -0.30 14.53 -17.35
CA LEU A 521 -0.29 15.77 -18.13
C LEU A 521 -1.43 15.85 -19.15
N ARG A 522 -1.83 14.72 -19.76
CA ARG A 522 -3.00 14.65 -20.65
C ARG A 522 -4.30 14.93 -19.89
N MET A 523 -4.46 14.39 -18.69
CA MET A 523 -5.60 14.66 -17.81
C MET A 523 -5.69 16.16 -17.47
N MET A 524 -4.55 16.79 -17.12
CA MET A 524 -4.49 18.23 -16.84
C MET A 524 -4.86 19.09 -18.05
N ARG A 525 -4.37 18.74 -19.25
CA ARG A 525 -4.71 19.45 -20.50
C ARG A 525 -6.19 19.34 -20.85
N SER A 526 -6.81 18.24 -20.46
CA SER A 526 -8.25 17.99 -20.64
C SER A 526 -9.13 18.70 -19.59
N SER A 527 -8.54 19.57 -18.76
CA SER A 527 -9.23 20.43 -17.77
C SER A 527 -10.01 19.67 -16.68
N TRP A 528 -9.60 18.45 -16.34
CA TRP A 528 -10.18 17.68 -15.23
C TRP A 528 -9.73 18.21 -13.86
N HIS A 529 -10.61 18.11 -12.87
CA HIS A 529 -10.24 18.36 -11.48
C HIS A 529 -9.32 17.24 -10.98
N LEU A 530 -8.17 17.60 -10.40
CA LEU A 530 -7.23 16.63 -9.82
C LEU A 530 -7.72 16.16 -8.45
N SER A 531 -7.77 14.85 -8.22
CA SER A 531 -8.10 14.28 -6.90
C SER A 531 -6.83 14.03 -6.08
N GLY A 532 -6.99 13.80 -4.76
CA GLY A 532 -5.89 13.32 -3.92
C GLY A 532 -5.25 12.04 -4.47
N VAL A 533 -6.06 11.08 -4.93
CA VAL A 533 -5.62 9.84 -5.59
C VAL A 533 -4.76 10.11 -6.82
N THR A 534 -5.14 11.09 -7.65
CA THR A 534 -4.36 11.51 -8.83
C THR A 534 -2.95 11.97 -8.43
N PHE A 535 -2.85 12.77 -7.35
CA PHE A 535 -1.54 13.22 -6.84
C PHE A 535 -0.73 12.07 -6.26
N VAL A 536 -1.34 11.12 -5.54
CA VAL A 536 -0.65 9.94 -4.99
C VAL A 536 0.01 9.13 -6.12
N HIS A 537 -0.71 8.83 -7.21
CA HIS A 537 -0.13 8.08 -8.33
C HIS A 537 0.95 8.88 -9.08
N ALA A 538 0.74 10.19 -9.31
CA ALA A 538 1.76 11.03 -9.93
C ALA A 538 3.04 11.14 -9.08
N LEU A 539 2.91 11.24 -7.75
CA LEU A 539 4.03 11.24 -6.81
C LEU A 539 4.72 9.86 -6.76
N SER A 540 3.97 8.76 -6.84
CA SER A 540 4.53 7.41 -6.96
C SER A 540 5.41 7.27 -8.20
N ALA A 541 4.94 7.76 -9.35
CA ALA A 541 5.70 7.75 -10.60
C ALA A 541 6.95 8.65 -10.56
N VAL A 542 6.90 9.83 -9.92
CA VAL A 542 8.09 10.67 -9.73
C VAL A 542 9.09 10.01 -8.77
N SER A 543 8.57 9.36 -7.72
CA SER A 543 9.34 8.64 -6.71
C SER A 543 10.12 7.48 -7.30
N SER A 544 9.54 6.70 -8.22
CA SER A 544 10.23 5.58 -8.90
C SER A 544 11.33 6.05 -9.86
N LEU A 545 11.18 7.22 -10.48
CA LEU A 545 12.18 7.81 -11.37
C LEU A 545 13.24 8.65 -10.63
N SER A 546 13.09 8.86 -9.32
CA SER A 546 13.97 9.70 -8.49
C SER A 546 14.19 11.12 -9.06
N LEU A 547 13.17 11.71 -9.70
CA LEU A 547 13.27 13.04 -10.33
C LEU A 547 13.11 14.16 -9.29
N SER A 548 14.24 14.63 -8.76
CA SER A 548 14.31 15.62 -7.68
C SER A 548 13.70 17.00 -8.03
N GLU A 549 13.72 17.38 -9.31
CA GLU A 549 13.20 18.68 -9.78
C GLU A 549 11.68 18.75 -9.92
N LEU A 550 11.02 17.61 -10.18
CA LEU A 550 9.57 17.54 -10.37
C LEU A 550 8.81 17.45 -9.04
N SER A 551 9.43 16.88 -8.00
CA SER A 551 8.80 16.72 -6.67
C SER A 551 8.27 18.05 -6.09
N PRO A 552 9.04 19.17 -6.09
CA PRO A 552 8.53 20.48 -5.64
C PRO A 552 7.43 21.06 -6.51
N GLN A 553 7.46 20.79 -7.82
CA GLN A 553 6.44 21.28 -8.74
C GLN A 553 5.09 20.59 -8.48
N LEU A 554 5.11 19.27 -8.29
CA LEU A 554 3.91 18.51 -7.89
C LEU A 554 3.42 18.90 -6.50
N HIS A 555 4.32 19.16 -5.54
CA HIS A 555 3.92 19.63 -4.20
C HIS A 555 3.24 21.01 -4.27
N ALA A 556 3.79 21.96 -5.05
CA ALA A 556 3.17 23.27 -5.27
C ALA A 556 1.80 23.15 -5.96
N LEU A 557 1.68 22.23 -6.93
CA LEU A 557 0.42 21.94 -7.60
C LEU A 557 -0.60 21.33 -6.62
N ALA A 558 -0.20 20.36 -5.79
CA ALA A 558 -1.06 19.77 -4.76
C ALA A 558 -1.55 20.82 -3.76
N PHE A 559 -0.69 21.79 -3.39
CA PHE A 559 -1.09 22.92 -2.55
C PHE A 559 -2.12 23.83 -3.24
N LYS A 560 -1.91 24.14 -4.52
CA LYS A 560 -2.84 24.97 -5.31
C LYS A 560 -4.25 24.36 -5.41
N TYR A 561 -4.36 23.03 -5.48
CA TYR A 561 -5.63 22.30 -5.55
C TYR A 561 -6.17 21.88 -4.17
N CYS A 562 -5.61 22.38 -3.07
CA CYS A 562 -5.98 22.02 -1.70
C CYS A 562 -5.89 20.52 -1.38
N ALA A 563 -5.15 19.73 -2.18
CA ALA A 563 -4.99 18.29 -1.99
C ALA A 563 -4.08 17.94 -0.78
N THR A 564 -3.27 18.90 -0.31
CA THR A 564 -2.39 18.73 0.86
C THR A 564 -3.12 18.72 2.20
N ILE A 565 -4.46 18.85 2.21
CA ILE A 565 -5.27 18.65 3.42
C ILE A 565 -5.36 17.15 3.77
N ASP A 566 -5.28 16.29 2.75
CA ASP A 566 -5.37 14.84 2.88
C ASP A 566 -4.03 14.24 3.37
N THR A 567 -4.12 13.45 4.44
CA THR A 567 -2.98 12.75 5.05
C THR A 567 -2.31 11.79 4.04
N THR A 568 -3.08 11.17 3.15
CA THR A 568 -2.56 10.23 2.15
C THR A 568 -1.63 10.89 1.14
N VAL A 569 -1.99 12.10 0.68
CA VAL A 569 -1.16 12.91 -0.23
C VAL A 569 0.12 13.37 0.47
N GLN A 570 0.03 13.74 1.75
CA GLN A 570 1.20 14.12 2.55
C GLN A 570 2.16 12.94 2.77
N ASN A 571 1.64 11.73 3.02
CA ASN A 571 2.43 10.51 3.11
C ASN A 571 3.13 10.19 1.79
N ALA A 572 2.42 10.30 0.66
CA ALA A 572 3.01 10.14 -0.68
C ALA A 572 4.11 11.17 -0.97
N LEU A 573 3.94 12.43 -0.52
CA LEU A 573 4.97 13.47 -0.62
C LEU A 573 6.23 13.12 0.18
N ILE A 574 6.07 12.64 1.43
CA ILE A 574 7.21 12.22 2.28
C ILE A 574 7.99 11.08 1.60
N SER A 575 7.29 10.08 1.06
CA SER A 575 7.91 8.98 0.32
C SER A 575 8.63 9.46 -0.95
N CYS A 576 8.01 10.37 -1.72
CA CYS A 576 8.59 10.95 -2.92
C CYS A 576 9.85 11.76 -2.65
N TYR A 577 9.79 12.70 -1.69
CA TYR A 577 10.97 13.49 -1.30
C TYR A 577 12.06 12.63 -0.68
N GLY A 578 11.68 11.59 0.09
CA GLY A 578 12.61 10.61 0.65
C GLY A 578 13.42 9.90 -0.42
N LYS A 579 12.76 9.33 -1.43
CA LYS A 579 13.46 8.67 -2.56
C LYS A 579 14.25 9.65 -3.44
N CYS A 580 13.89 10.93 -3.45
CA CYS A 580 14.63 11.99 -4.14
C CYS A 580 15.80 12.56 -3.32
N GLY A 581 16.04 12.07 -2.10
CA GLY A 581 17.13 12.52 -1.23
C GLY A 581 16.91 13.87 -0.52
N ARG A 582 15.69 14.41 -0.56
CA ARG A 582 15.34 15.72 0.00
C ARG A 582 14.76 15.58 1.41
N MET A 583 15.62 15.27 2.37
CA MET A 583 15.19 15.00 3.75
C MET A 583 14.63 16.22 4.49
N GLU A 584 15.11 17.44 4.20
CA GLU A 584 14.61 18.66 4.84
C GLU A 584 13.12 18.91 4.55
N ASP A 585 12.67 18.65 3.32
CA ASP A 585 11.27 18.78 2.95
C ASP A 585 10.40 17.70 3.60
N CYS A 586 10.92 16.47 3.73
CA CYS A 586 10.25 15.40 4.47
C CYS A 586 10.01 15.80 5.92
N GLU A 587 11.06 16.29 6.61
CA GLU A 587 11.00 16.73 8.00
C GLU A 587 10.01 17.91 8.18
N SER A 588 9.99 18.85 7.24
CA SER A 588 9.06 19.98 7.21
C SER A 588 7.61 19.55 7.09
N ILE A 589 7.30 18.67 6.12
CA ILE A 589 5.94 18.14 5.93
C ILE A 589 5.52 17.36 7.16
N PHE A 590 6.35 16.41 7.62
CA PHE A 590 6.06 15.58 8.78
C PHE A 590 5.79 16.41 10.04
N THR A 591 6.57 17.48 10.26
CA THR A 591 6.36 18.42 11.38
C THR A 591 5.01 19.12 11.29
N ARG A 592 4.62 19.58 10.09
CA ARG A 592 3.33 20.26 9.85
C ARG A 592 2.11 19.36 10.03
N MET A 593 2.24 18.04 9.84
CA MET A 593 1.12 17.10 10.04
C MET A 593 0.62 17.06 11.49
N SER A 594 1.50 17.28 12.47
CA SER A 594 1.19 17.33 13.91
C SER A 594 0.26 16.20 14.38
N ALA A 595 -0.94 16.50 14.87
CA ALA A 595 -1.92 15.54 15.40
C ALA A 595 -2.63 14.69 14.32
N ARG A 596 -2.42 14.97 13.03
CA ARG A 596 -3.02 14.20 11.91
C ARG A 596 -2.18 13.03 11.45
N ARG A 597 -1.02 12.79 12.06
CA ARG A 597 -0.13 11.69 11.68
C ARG A 597 -0.80 10.35 11.98
N ASP A 598 -0.86 9.52 10.96
CA ASP A 598 -1.25 8.12 11.05
C ASP A 598 -0.02 7.21 11.04
N GLU A 599 -0.23 5.91 11.21
CA GLU A 599 0.85 4.90 11.18
C GLU A 599 1.66 4.98 9.87
N VAL A 600 0.98 5.18 8.74
CA VAL A 600 1.60 5.34 7.41
C VAL A 600 2.53 6.56 7.35
N SER A 601 2.20 7.66 8.04
CA SER A 601 3.03 8.87 8.14
C SER A 601 4.38 8.55 8.79
N TRP A 602 4.36 7.81 9.91
CA TRP A 602 5.56 7.39 10.62
C TRP A 602 6.40 6.45 9.77
N ASN A 603 5.75 5.45 9.14
CA ASN A 603 6.41 4.46 8.29
C ASN A 603 7.12 5.12 7.11
N SER A 604 6.45 6.07 6.46
CA SER A 604 7.00 6.82 5.33
C SER A 604 8.24 7.61 5.75
N MET A 605 8.19 8.28 6.91
CA MET A 605 9.33 9.07 7.40
C MET A 605 10.52 8.20 7.83
N ILE A 606 10.26 7.09 8.54
CA ILE A 606 11.30 6.12 8.96
C ILE A 606 11.97 5.51 7.73
N SER A 607 11.17 5.08 6.74
CA SER A 607 11.68 4.54 5.47
C SER A 607 12.51 5.57 4.72
N SER A 608 12.07 6.83 4.67
CA SER A 608 12.84 7.93 4.06
C SER A 608 14.20 8.14 4.74
N TYR A 609 14.30 8.10 6.07
CA TYR A 609 15.59 8.17 6.76
C TYR A 609 16.49 6.97 6.46
N ILE A 610 15.93 5.76 6.43
CA ILE A 610 16.68 4.53 6.15
C ILE A 610 17.23 4.53 4.72
N HIS A 611 16.42 4.91 3.73
CA HIS A 611 16.85 5.02 2.33
C HIS A 611 17.97 6.05 2.10
N ASN A 612 18.03 7.08 2.95
CA ASN A 612 19.07 8.12 2.91
C ASN A 612 20.23 7.86 3.88
N GLU A 613 20.41 6.62 4.33
CA GLU A 613 21.51 6.18 5.20
C GLU A 613 21.59 6.90 6.56
N GLN A 614 20.47 7.49 7.03
CA GLN A 614 20.36 8.19 8.31
C GLN A 614 19.76 7.29 9.41
N LEU A 615 20.34 6.10 9.61
CA LEU A 615 19.84 5.09 10.57
C LEU A 615 19.67 5.63 12.00
N GLY A 616 20.56 6.52 12.45
CA GLY A 616 20.47 7.13 13.79
C GLY A 616 19.15 7.88 13.98
N LYS A 617 18.81 8.79 13.05
CA LYS A 617 17.55 9.54 13.10
C LYS A 617 16.33 8.64 12.93
N ALA A 618 16.42 7.59 12.12
CA ALA A 618 15.35 6.61 11.98
C ALA A 618 15.05 5.92 13.33
N MET A 619 16.09 5.50 14.05
CA MET A 619 15.96 4.87 15.37
C MET A 619 15.40 5.84 16.41
N ASP A 620 15.86 7.09 16.42
CA ASP A 620 15.32 8.12 17.31
C ASP A 620 13.82 8.36 17.05
N LEU A 621 13.40 8.33 15.78
CA LEU A 621 12.00 8.48 15.38
C LEU A 621 11.14 7.27 15.77
N VAL A 622 11.65 6.05 15.62
CA VAL A 622 11.00 4.81 16.09
C VAL A 622 10.77 4.88 17.60
N TRP A 623 11.79 5.28 18.36
CA TRP A 623 11.67 5.43 19.81
C TRP A 623 10.65 6.50 20.20
N PHE A 624 10.67 7.64 19.50
CA PHE A 624 9.70 8.72 19.71
C PHE A 624 8.27 8.27 19.41
N MET A 625 8.05 7.48 18.36
CA MET A 625 6.75 6.87 18.03
C MET A 625 6.26 5.95 19.16
N MET A 626 7.13 5.08 19.69
CA MET A 626 6.81 4.17 20.79
C MET A 626 6.45 4.92 22.09
N GLN A 627 7.13 6.03 22.39
CA GLN A 627 6.82 6.87 23.56
C GLN A 627 5.42 7.51 23.50
N HIS A 628 4.88 7.71 22.30
CA HIS A 628 3.53 8.25 22.09
C HIS A 628 2.44 7.17 22.10
N GLY A 629 2.78 5.92 22.44
CA GLY A 629 1.82 4.82 22.57
C GLY A 629 1.42 4.18 21.24
N HIS A 630 2.06 4.55 20.12
CA HIS A 630 1.85 3.87 18.84
C HIS A 630 2.56 2.52 18.84
N ARG A 631 1.88 1.49 18.33
CA ARG A 631 2.48 0.17 18.12
C ARG A 631 3.26 0.16 16.82
N LEU A 632 4.40 -0.52 16.81
CA LEU A 632 5.14 -0.77 15.59
C LEU A 632 4.44 -1.91 14.84
N ASP A 633 4.24 -1.74 13.54
CA ASP A 633 3.75 -2.81 12.68
C ASP A 633 4.91 -3.74 12.26
N HIS A 634 4.55 -4.89 11.68
CA HIS A 634 5.51 -5.87 11.16
C HIS A 634 6.42 -5.27 10.05
N PHE A 635 5.94 -4.27 9.31
CA PHE A 635 6.67 -3.62 8.23
C PHE A 635 7.82 -2.75 8.73
N ILE A 636 7.58 -1.92 9.76
CA ILE A 636 8.63 -1.09 10.37
C ILE A 636 9.72 -1.98 10.97
N PHE A 637 9.33 -3.04 11.68
CA PHE A 637 10.31 -3.99 12.25
C PHE A 637 11.20 -4.58 11.16
N ALA A 638 10.61 -5.10 10.08
CA ALA A 638 11.38 -5.64 8.96
C ALA A 638 12.30 -4.59 8.32
N THR A 639 11.81 -3.37 8.13
CA THR A 639 12.56 -2.27 7.48
C THR A 639 13.74 -1.82 8.34
N VAL A 640 13.52 -1.61 9.64
CA VAL A 640 14.56 -1.20 10.59
C VAL A 640 15.60 -2.32 10.78
N LEU A 641 15.16 -3.58 10.90
CA LEU A 641 16.07 -4.73 11.00
C LEU A 641 16.93 -4.88 9.75
N SER A 642 16.35 -4.69 8.56
CA SER A 642 17.08 -4.69 7.29
C SER A 642 18.12 -3.55 7.23
N ALA A 643 17.78 -2.37 7.74
CA ALA A 643 18.72 -1.26 7.87
C ALA A 643 19.84 -1.54 8.89
N CYS A 644 19.53 -2.18 10.03
CA CYS A 644 20.55 -2.66 10.96
C CYS A 644 21.45 -3.71 10.30
N ALA A 645 20.88 -4.56 9.43
CA ALA A 645 21.60 -5.58 8.69
C ALA A 645 22.57 -4.99 7.66
N SER A 646 22.18 -3.92 6.95
CA SER A 646 23.02 -3.25 5.96
C SER A 646 24.22 -2.53 6.60
N VAL A 647 24.00 -1.84 7.72
CA VAL A 647 25.07 -1.12 8.45
C VAL A 647 25.83 -2.05 9.43
N ALA A 648 25.39 -3.31 9.57
CA ALA A 648 25.94 -4.31 10.48
C ALA A 648 25.94 -3.88 11.97
N THR A 649 24.92 -3.13 12.40
CA THR A 649 24.76 -2.57 13.76
C THR A 649 24.05 -3.55 14.71
N LEU A 650 24.77 -4.58 15.13
CA LEU A 650 24.21 -5.67 15.95
C LEU A 650 23.51 -5.20 17.24
N GLU A 651 24.04 -4.21 17.95
CA GLU A 651 23.44 -3.72 19.21
C GLU A 651 22.05 -3.13 18.96
N ARG A 652 21.91 -2.29 17.94
CA ARG A 652 20.61 -1.73 17.55
C ARG A 652 19.66 -2.80 17.03
N GLY A 653 20.16 -3.75 16.24
CA GLY A 653 19.35 -4.88 15.78
C GLY A 653 18.82 -5.75 16.94
N MET A 654 19.61 -5.94 18.00
CA MET A 654 19.19 -6.66 19.21
C MET A 654 18.15 -5.87 20.03
N GLU A 655 18.28 -4.55 20.13
CA GLU A 655 17.27 -3.68 20.75
C GLU A 655 15.93 -3.81 20.03
N VAL A 656 15.94 -3.79 18.70
CA VAL A 656 14.73 -3.92 17.86
C VAL A 656 14.11 -5.31 18.01
N HIS A 657 14.91 -6.38 18.02
CA HIS A 657 14.44 -7.74 18.28
C HIS A 657 13.81 -7.89 19.67
N ALA A 658 14.35 -7.23 20.71
CA ALA A 658 13.73 -7.25 22.03
C ALA A 658 12.39 -6.50 22.07
N CYS A 659 12.26 -5.39 21.33
CA CYS A 659 10.99 -4.67 21.18
C CYS A 659 9.93 -5.49 20.45
N GLU A 660 10.35 -6.30 19.48
CA GLU A 660 9.51 -7.16 18.66
C GLU A 660 8.89 -8.32 19.48
N ILE A 661 9.70 -9.00 20.31
CA ILE A 661 9.21 -9.99 21.29
C ILE A 661 8.17 -9.36 22.23
N ARG A 662 8.40 -8.12 22.69
CA ARG A 662 7.44 -7.40 23.54
C ARG A 662 6.15 -7.03 22.80
N ALA A 663 6.18 -6.95 21.49
CA ALA A 663 5.02 -6.67 20.65
C ALA A 663 4.21 -7.93 20.30
N GLY A 664 4.72 -9.13 20.62
CA GLY A 664 4.07 -10.40 20.32
C GLY A 664 4.13 -10.78 18.83
N LEU A 665 5.15 -10.30 18.11
CA LEU A 665 5.33 -10.54 16.68
C LEU A 665 6.28 -11.71 16.37
N GLU A 666 6.70 -12.48 17.38
CA GLU A 666 7.78 -13.48 17.26
C GLU A 666 7.52 -14.60 16.23
N PHE A 667 6.27 -14.77 15.81
CA PHE A 667 5.83 -15.77 14.84
C PHE A 667 5.57 -15.20 13.44
N ASP A 668 5.71 -13.88 13.23
CA ASP A 668 5.56 -13.26 11.92
C ASP A 668 6.71 -13.67 10.99
N VAL A 669 6.37 -14.24 9.84
CA VAL A 669 7.37 -14.78 8.91
C VAL A 669 8.20 -13.69 8.23
N VAL A 670 7.67 -12.49 8.03
CA VAL A 670 8.35 -11.37 7.38
C VAL A 670 9.38 -10.79 8.34
N VAL A 671 8.98 -10.52 9.57
CA VAL A 671 9.86 -10.03 10.64
C VAL A 671 10.92 -11.08 10.98
N GLY A 672 10.52 -12.35 11.13
CA GLY A 672 11.46 -13.44 11.38
C GLY A 672 12.52 -13.60 10.29
N SER A 673 12.15 -13.40 9.02
CA SER A 673 13.10 -13.40 7.90
C SER A 673 14.12 -12.25 8.00
N ALA A 674 13.68 -11.06 8.41
CA ALA A 674 14.54 -9.90 8.62
C ALA A 674 15.50 -10.08 9.82
N ILE A 675 15.06 -10.74 10.88
CA ILE A 675 15.89 -11.09 12.05
C ILE A 675 17.04 -12.03 11.65
N VAL A 676 16.73 -13.08 10.89
CA VAL A 676 17.74 -14.03 10.39
C VAL A 676 18.78 -13.31 9.53
N ASP A 677 18.34 -12.45 8.60
CA ASP A 677 19.24 -11.66 7.76
C ASP A 677 20.09 -10.68 8.58
N MET A 678 19.49 -9.99 9.55
CA MET A 678 20.16 -9.06 10.45
C MET A 678 21.27 -9.76 11.24
N TYR A 679 20.97 -10.86 11.92
CA TYR A 679 21.99 -11.60 12.67
C TYR A 679 23.08 -12.18 11.76
N ALA A 680 22.71 -12.72 10.59
CA ALA A 680 23.66 -13.27 9.64
C ALA A 680 24.65 -12.21 9.13
N LYS A 681 24.15 -11.05 8.67
CA LYS A 681 24.96 -9.93 8.17
C LYS A 681 25.76 -9.24 9.28
N CYS A 682 25.21 -9.16 10.50
CA CYS A 682 25.90 -8.63 11.68
C CYS A 682 26.99 -9.56 12.24
N GLY A 683 27.16 -10.76 11.67
CA GLY A 683 28.23 -11.69 11.99
C GLY A 683 27.90 -12.72 13.08
N ARG A 684 26.63 -12.83 13.50
CA ARG A 684 26.14 -13.82 14.47
C ARG A 684 25.32 -14.90 13.77
N ILE A 685 25.99 -15.70 12.93
CA ILE A 685 25.36 -16.80 12.20
C ILE A 685 24.81 -17.89 13.15
N ASP A 686 25.38 -17.99 14.35
CA ASP A 686 24.88 -18.82 15.45
C ASP A 686 23.48 -18.41 15.90
N TYR A 687 23.23 -17.10 16.08
CA TYR A 687 21.91 -16.59 16.46
C TYR A 687 20.92 -16.69 15.30
N ALA A 688 21.37 -16.39 14.08
CA ALA A 688 20.55 -16.54 12.88
C ALA A 688 20.07 -17.99 12.69
N SER A 689 20.96 -18.98 12.85
CA SER A 689 20.63 -20.40 12.74
C SER A 689 19.63 -20.85 13.78
N ARG A 690 19.84 -20.47 15.05
CA ARG A 690 18.94 -20.82 16.15
C ARG A 690 17.56 -20.22 15.95
N PHE A 691 17.48 -18.94 15.57
CA PHE A 691 16.20 -18.29 15.31
C PHE A 691 15.49 -18.95 14.12
N PHE A 692 16.23 -19.23 13.04
CA PHE A 692 15.69 -19.93 11.88
C PHE A 692 15.10 -21.30 12.23
N GLU A 693 15.69 -22.04 13.18
CA GLU A 693 15.15 -23.32 13.68
C GLU A 693 13.88 -23.15 14.54
N LEU A 694 13.73 -22.02 15.24
CA LEU A 694 12.56 -21.73 16.08
C LEU A 694 11.34 -21.22 15.28
N MET A 695 11.53 -20.74 14.05
CA MET A 695 10.42 -20.23 13.22
C MET A 695 9.37 -21.33 12.93
N PRO A 696 8.07 -21.11 13.21
CA PRO A 696 7.02 -22.10 12.93
C PRO A 696 6.74 -22.22 11.43
N VAL A 697 6.75 -21.09 10.71
CA VAL A 697 6.55 -20.99 9.27
C VAL A 697 7.77 -20.33 8.65
N ARG A 698 8.24 -20.86 7.52
CA ARG A 698 9.42 -20.35 6.79
C ARG A 698 9.04 -20.10 5.34
N ASN A 699 9.25 -18.87 4.88
CA ASN A 699 9.10 -18.51 3.47
C ASN A 699 10.46 -18.60 2.74
N VAL A 700 10.44 -18.48 1.42
CA VAL A 700 11.65 -18.51 0.57
C VAL A 700 12.69 -17.46 0.99
N TYR A 701 12.27 -16.30 1.52
CA TYR A 701 13.18 -15.27 2.01
C TYR A 701 14.01 -15.74 3.22
N SER A 702 13.38 -16.33 4.24
CA SER A 702 14.08 -16.86 5.42
C SER A 702 15.13 -17.91 5.04
N TRP A 703 14.82 -18.84 4.11
CA TRP A 703 15.76 -19.81 3.55
C TRP A 703 16.93 -19.14 2.84
N ASN A 704 16.64 -18.15 1.98
CA ASN A 704 17.66 -17.43 1.24
C ASN A 704 18.61 -16.64 2.16
N SER A 705 18.08 -16.02 3.22
CA SER A 705 18.85 -15.29 4.23
C SER A 705 19.85 -16.20 4.94
N ILE A 706 19.43 -17.39 5.38
CA ILE A 706 20.33 -18.31 6.11
C ILE A 706 21.36 -18.98 5.18
N ILE A 707 20.97 -19.36 3.94
CA ILE A 707 21.90 -19.92 2.93
C ILE A 707 22.98 -18.89 2.59
N SER A 708 22.56 -17.66 2.28
CA SER A 708 23.48 -16.55 1.99
C SER A 708 24.33 -16.20 3.20
N GLY A 709 23.77 -16.29 4.41
CA GLY A 709 24.48 -16.16 5.68
C GLY A 709 25.64 -17.14 5.77
N TYR A 710 25.39 -18.45 5.67
CA TYR A 710 26.43 -19.47 5.73
C TYR A 710 27.48 -19.31 4.62
N ALA A 711 27.06 -18.98 3.40
CA ALA A 711 27.96 -18.69 2.28
C ALA A 711 28.95 -17.54 2.60
N ARG A 712 28.45 -16.43 3.14
CA ARG A 712 29.27 -15.25 3.53
C ARG A 712 30.24 -15.56 4.66
N HIS A 713 29.87 -16.49 5.54
CA HIS A 713 30.68 -16.97 6.65
C HIS A 713 31.65 -18.10 6.27
N GLY A 714 31.72 -18.46 4.99
CA GLY A 714 32.65 -19.49 4.49
C GLY A 714 32.27 -20.92 4.88
N ARG A 715 31.04 -21.15 5.36
CA ARG A 715 30.51 -22.49 5.71
C ARG A 715 29.68 -23.04 4.55
N ALA A 716 30.36 -23.36 3.44
CA ALA A 716 29.71 -23.83 2.22
C ALA A 716 28.96 -25.16 2.42
N ASP A 717 29.53 -26.05 3.23
CA ASP A 717 28.93 -27.30 3.68
C ASP A 717 27.53 -27.10 4.27
N LYS A 718 27.40 -26.21 5.26
CA LYS A 718 26.11 -25.92 5.90
C LYS A 718 25.14 -25.22 4.97
N ALA A 719 25.62 -24.34 4.09
CA ALA A 719 24.77 -23.68 3.11
C ALA A 719 24.11 -24.69 2.15
N LEU A 720 24.86 -25.69 1.70
CA LEU A 720 24.36 -26.76 0.83
C LEU A 720 23.44 -27.73 1.57
N GLU A 721 23.73 -28.02 2.85
CA GLU A 721 22.84 -28.80 3.71
C GLU A 721 21.46 -28.13 3.87
N ILE A 722 21.44 -26.82 4.16
CA ILE A 722 20.20 -26.05 4.27
C ILE A 722 19.47 -25.98 2.93
N PHE A 723 20.18 -25.86 1.81
CA PHE A 723 19.56 -25.93 0.48
C PHE A 723 18.94 -27.31 0.19
N ALA A 724 19.59 -28.39 0.63
CA ALA A 724 19.02 -29.74 0.53
C ALA A 724 17.74 -29.85 1.38
N LYS A 725 17.77 -29.30 2.61
CA LYS A 725 16.60 -29.26 3.51
C LYS A 725 15.43 -28.48 2.92
N MET A 726 15.68 -27.33 2.31
CA MET A 726 14.68 -26.53 1.60
C MET A 726 13.94 -27.36 0.54
N LYS A 727 14.67 -28.16 -0.25
CA LYS A 727 14.09 -29.04 -1.26
C LYS A 727 13.24 -30.16 -0.64
N THR A 728 13.71 -30.78 0.45
CA THR A 728 12.95 -31.85 1.13
C THR A 728 11.65 -31.35 1.76
N GLU A 729 11.61 -30.09 2.20
CA GLU A 729 10.41 -29.43 2.71
C GLU A 729 9.51 -28.86 1.60
N ARG A 730 9.73 -29.26 0.34
CA ARG A 730 8.95 -28.89 -0.86
C ARG A 730 8.85 -27.38 -1.10
N GLN A 731 9.80 -26.59 -0.60
CA GLN A 731 9.92 -25.17 -0.93
C GLN A 731 10.62 -25.02 -2.28
N THR A 732 10.04 -24.25 -3.20
CA THR A 732 10.59 -24.04 -4.55
C THR A 732 11.72 -23.01 -4.52
N PRO A 733 12.97 -23.37 -4.88
CA PRO A 733 14.05 -22.41 -5.04
C PRO A 733 13.73 -21.34 -6.09
N ASN A 734 14.22 -20.12 -5.87
CA ASN A 734 14.13 -19.03 -6.84
C ASN A 734 15.52 -18.54 -7.28
N HIS A 735 15.58 -17.54 -8.15
CA HIS A 735 16.84 -16.94 -8.61
C HIS A 735 17.76 -16.54 -7.43
N VAL A 736 17.21 -15.91 -6.40
CA VAL A 736 17.99 -15.48 -5.21
C VAL A 736 18.57 -16.68 -4.45
N THR A 737 17.84 -17.81 -4.36
CA THR A 737 18.35 -19.04 -3.75
C THR A 737 19.62 -19.52 -4.44
N PHE A 738 19.61 -19.57 -5.78
CA PHE A 738 20.75 -20.01 -6.56
C PHE A 738 21.94 -19.04 -6.48
N VAL A 739 21.72 -17.73 -6.36
CA VAL A 739 22.81 -16.78 -6.04
C VAL A 739 23.48 -17.14 -4.71
N GLY A 740 22.70 -17.44 -3.67
CA GLY A 740 23.22 -17.87 -2.36
C GLY A 740 24.02 -19.18 -2.43
N VAL A 741 23.49 -20.20 -3.12
CA VAL A 741 24.14 -21.50 -3.32
C VAL A 741 25.43 -21.40 -4.14
N LEU A 742 25.38 -20.70 -5.28
CA LEU A 742 26.55 -20.52 -6.15
C LEU A 742 27.63 -19.68 -5.45
N SER A 743 27.22 -18.69 -4.65
CA SER A 743 28.14 -17.97 -3.77
C SER A 743 28.79 -18.94 -2.77
N ALA A 744 28.02 -19.81 -2.11
CA ALA A 744 28.57 -20.82 -1.20
C ALA A 744 29.62 -21.71 -1.90
N CYS A 745 29.33 -22.20 -3.11
CA CYS A 745 30.29 -22.95 -3.92
C CYS A 745 31.54 -22.12 -4.25
N SER A 746 31.38 -20.84 -4.64
CA SER A 746 32.50 -19.92 -4.89
C SER A 746 33.40 -19.74 -3.66
N HIS A 747 32.79 -19.60 -2.49
CA HIS A 747 33.51 -19.47 -1.22
C HIS A 747 34.19 -20.76 -0.77
N GLY A 748 33.57 -21.92 -1.03
CA GLY A 748 34.14 -23.24 -0.75
C GLY A 748 35.11 -23.77 -1.81
N GLY A 749 35.25 -23.09 -2.96
CA GLY A 749 36.04 -23.59 -4.09
C GLY A 749 35.45 -24.84 -4.77
N LEU A 750 34.15 -25.09 -4.60
CA LEU A 750 33.44 -26.29 -5.05
C LEU A 750 33.04 -26.15 -6.54
N VAL A 751 34.03 -26.16 -7.42
CA VAL A 751 33.84 -25.87 -8.86
C VAL A 751 32.83 -26.83 -9.51
N ARG A 752 32.95 -28.13 -9.23
CA ARG A 752 32.09 -29.14 -9.84
C ARG A 752 30.62 -28.97 -9.44
N GLU A 753 30.37 -28.87 -8.13
CA GLU A 753 29.03 -28.69 -7.57
C GLU A 753 28.39 -27.36 -8.02
N GLY A 754 29.18 -26.28 -8.10
CA GLY A 754 28.70 -25.00 -8.62
C GLY A 754 28.17 -25.09 -10.06
N PHE A 755 28.85 -25.84 -10.93
CA PHE A 755 28.37 -26.08 -12.30
C PHE A 755 27.17 -27.04 -12.36
N GLU A 756 27.10 -28.02 -11.47
CA GLU A 756 25.94 -28.90 -11.35
C GLU A 756 24.69 -28.08 -10.95
N HIS A 757 24.79 -27.23 -9.93
CA HIS A 757 23.70 -26.36 -9.49
C HIS A 757 23.32 -25.28 -10.51
N PHE A 758 24.30 -24.71 -11.23
CA PHE A 758 24.03 -23.75 -12.30
C PHE A 758 23.21 -24.39 -13.44
N LYS A 759 23.47 -25.66 -13.76
CA LYS A 759 22.70 -26.40 -14.78
C LYS A 759 21.34 -26.87 -14.24
N SER A 760 21.26 -27.29 -12.98
CA SER A 760 20.00 -27.73 -12.38
C SER A 760 18.97 -26.59 -12.34
N MET A 761 19.41 -25.35 -12.14
CA MET A 761 18.55 -24.17 -12.14
C MET A 761 17.64 -24.10 -13.39
N SER A 762 18.20 -24.27 -14.59
CA SER A 762 17.41 -24.25 -15.83
C SER A 762 16.71 -25.59 -16.12
N LYS A 763 17.37 -26.72 -15.86
CA LYS A 763 16.84 -28.04 -16.21
C LYS A 763 15.74 -28.56 -15.28
N GLU A 764 15.86 -28.31 -13.99
CA GLU A 764 14.96 -28.86 -12.96
C GLU A 764 13.92 -27.83 -12.51
N PHE A 765 14.27 -26.54 -12.49
CA PHE A 765 13.41 -25.47 -11.96
C PHE A 765 12.89 -24.50 -13.02
N GLY A 766 13.31 -24.63 -14.28
CA GLY A 766 12.87 -23.75 -15.37
C GLY A 766 13.28 -22.28 -15.17
N LEU A 767 14.34 -22.04 -14.39
CA LEU A 767 14.84 -20.69 -14.10
C LEU A 767 15.96 -20.33 -15.08
N ASP A 768 15.76 -19.23 -15.82
CA ASP A 768 16.77 -18.72 -16.72
C ASP A 768 17.90 -18.00 -15.97
N PRO A 769 19.18 -18.25 -16.30
CA PRO A 769 20.29 -17.59 -15.61
C PRO A 769 20.32 -16.07 -15.85
N GLN A 770 20.21 -15.31 -14.75
CA GLN A 770 20.45 -13.86 -14.71
C GLN A 770 21.92 -13.51 -14.47
N MET A 771 22.27 -12.23 -14.64
CA MET A 771 23.64 -11.70 -14.57
C MET A 771 24.38 -12.04 -13.27
N GLU A 772 23.66 -12.08 -12.16
CA GLU A 772 24.16 -12.42 -10.82
C GLU A 772 24.66 -13.87 -10.76
N HIS A 773 23.99 -14.81 -11.44
CA HIS A 773 24.40 -16.21 -11.46
C HIS A 773 25.68 -16.41 -12.28
N PHE A 774 25.77 -15.77 -13.46
CA PHE A 774 26.98 -15.77 -14.27
C PHE A 774 28.17 -15.18 -13.49
N SER A 775 27.91 -14.09 -12.77
CA SER A 775 28.89 -13.47 -11.88
C SER A 775 29.42 -14.43 -10.82
N CYS A 776 28.54 -15.21 -10.18
CA CYS A 776 28.94 -16.21 -9.19
C CYS A 776 29.84 -17.30 -9.80
N ILE A 777 29.56 -17.75 -11.03
CA ILE A 777 30.39 -18.74 -11.74
C ILE A 777 31.75 -18.17 -12.12
N VAL A 778 31.80 -16.92 -12.58
CA VAL A 778 33.07 -16.23 -12.88
C VAL A 778 33.89 -16.05 -11.60
N ASP A 779 33.26 -15.69 -10.47
CA ASP A 779 33.96 -15.61 -9.17
C ASP A 779 34.46 -16.98 -8.72
N LEU A 780 33.66 -18.05 -8.85
CA LEU A 780 34.04 -19.42 -8.54
C LEU A 780 35.27 -19.89 -9.36
N LEU A 781 35.22 -19.73 -10.67
CA LEU A 781 36.33 -20.07 -11.57
C LEU A 781 37.57 -19.22 -11.28
N GLY A 782 37.37 -17.91 -11.09
CA GLY A 782 38.44 -16.97 -10.80
C GLY A 782 39.14 -17.26 -9.47
N ARG A 783 38.41 -17.65 -8.42
CA ARG A 783 38.98 -18.05 -7.13
C ARG A 783 39.69 -19.40 -7.19
N SER A 784 39.21 -20.32 -8.05
CA SER A 784 39.87 -21.60 -8.29
C SER A 784 41.15 -21.50 -9.16
N GLY A 785 41.49 -20.29 -9.64
CA GLY A 785 42.67 -20.03 -10.47
C GLY A 785 42.54 -20.47 -11.94
N GLN A 786 41.36 -20.91 -12.38
CA GLN A 786 41.13 -21.48 -13.71
C GLN A 786 40.82 -20.38 -14.76
N LEU A 787 41.76 -19.44 -14.97
CA LEU A 787 41.54 -18.26 -15.81
C LEU A 787 41.16 -18.57 -17.26
N ASN A 788 41.71 -19.62 -17.87
CA ASN A 788 41.36 -20.00 -19.24
C ASN A 788 39.87 -20.37 -19.35
N LYS A 789 39.32 -21.04 -18.33
CA LYS A 789 37.89 -21.36 -18.28
C LYS A 789 37.02 -20.13 -18.02
N VAL A 790 37.55 -19.12 -17.32
CA VAL A 790 36.85 -17.83 -17.14
C VAL A 790 36.67 -17.15 -18.50
N GLU A 791 37.73 -17.08 -19.29
CA GLU A 791 37.70 -16.50 -20.64
C GLU A 791 36.72 -17.25 -21.56
N ASP A 792 36.83 -18.59 -21.62
CA ASP A 792 35.90 -19.43 -22.38
C ASP A 792 34.44 -19.25 -21.94
N PHE A 793 34.20 -19.09 -20.63
CA PHE A 793 32.86 -18.90 -20.10
C PHE A 793 32.28 -17.54 -20.49
N ILE A 794 33.07 -16.46 -20.32
CA ILE A 794 32.66 -15.10 -20.70
C ILE A 794 32.32 -15.03 -22.19
N ASN A 795 33.13 -15.64 -23.05
CA ASN A 795 32.90 -15.66 -24.49
C ASN A 795 31.63 -16.45 -24.90
N ARG A 796 31.14 -17.35 -24.04
CA ARG A 796 29.91 -18.14 -24.26
C ARG A 796 28.67 -17.55 -23.58
N MET A 797 28.82 -16.48 -22.82
CA MET A 797 27.68 -15.87 -22.13
C MET A 797 26.69 -15.28 -23.15
N PRO A 798 25.37 -15.50 -22.98
CA PRO A 798 24.35 -14.95 -23.85
C PRO A 798 24.07 -13.46 -23.59
N ILE A 799 24.60 -12.91 -22.49
CA ILE A 799 24.39 -11.53 -22.03
C ILE A 799 25.75 -10.85 -21.92
N GLU A 800 25.84 -9.59 -22.36
CA GLU A 800 27.07 -8.80 -22.25
C GLU A 800 27.51 -8.64 -20.79
N PRO A 801 28.79 -8.88 -20.44
CA PRO A 801 29.24 -8.78 -19.06
C PRO A 801 29.24 -7.33 -18.55
N ASN A 802 28.60 -7.10 -17.40
CA ASN A 802 28.61 -5.79 -16.73
C ASN A 802 29.94 -5.49 -16.04
N ALA A 803 30.06 -4.27 -15.49
CA ALA A 803 31.24 -3.83 -14.75
C ALA A 803 31.56 -4.75 -13.55
N PHE A 804 30.56 -5.40 -12.95
CA PHE A 804 30.78 -6.34 -11.85
C PHE A 804 31.62 -7.55 -12.30
N ILE A 805 31.24 -8.21 -13.39
CA ILE A 805 31.92 -9.40 -13.89
C ILE A 805 33.37 -9.04 -14.25
N TRP A 806 33.59 -7.93 -14.95
CA TRP A 806 34.94 -7.49 -15.29
C TRP A 806 35.81 -7.16 -14.07
N ARG A 807 35.25 -6.60 -12.97
CA ARG A 807 35.98 -6.42 -11.70
C ARG A 807 36.38 -7.76 -11.10
N THR A 808 35.48 -8.75 -11.13
CA THR A 808 35.76 -10.10 -10.64
C THR A 808 36.90 -10.75 -11.43
N VAL A 809 36.93 -10.57 -12.75
CA VAL A 809 38.02 -11.04 -13.62
C VAL A 809 39.35 -10.38 -13.27
N VAL A 810 39.41 -9.05 -13.19
CA VAL A 810 40.65 -8.33 -12.79
C VAL A 810 41.14 -8.79 -11.41
N GLY A 811 40.21 -8.96 -10.46
CA GLY A 811 40.49 -9.50 -9.14
C GLY A 811 41.02 -10.94 -9.17
N SER A 812 40.53 -11.78 -10.07
CA SER A 812 41.06 -13.15 -10.26
C SER A 812 42.47 -13.16 -10.84
N CYS A 813 42.74 -12.35 -11.87
CA CYS A 813 44.07 -12.21 -12.48
C CYS A 813 45.12 -11.67 -11.49
N CYS A 814 44.71 -10.79 -10.57
CA CYS A 814 45.58 -10.28 -9.50
C CYS A 814 46.02 -11.40 -8.53
N ARG A 815 45.19 -12.43 -8.29
CA ARG A 815 45.48 -13.51 -7.34
C ARG A 815 46.43 -14.57 -7.89
N THR A 816 46.50 -14.73 -9.22
CA THR A 816 47.35 -15.74 -9.88
C THR A 816 48.70 -15.17 -10.34
N ASN A 817 49.26 -14.20 -9.61
CA ASN A 817 50.53 -13.50 -9.91
C ASN A 817 50.62 -12.91 -11.33
N GLY A 818 49.49 -12.52 -11.93
CA GLY A 818 49.48 -11.86 -13.25
C GLY A 818 49.89 -12.75 -14.43
N HIS A 819 49.88 -14.09 -14.29
CA HIS A 819 50.31 -15.02 -15.34
C HIS A 819 49.53 -14.90 -16.66
N ASN A 820 48.30 -14.39 -16.66
CA ASN A 820 47.50 -14.19 -17.87
C ASN A 820 47.16 -12.70 -18.08
N SER A 821 48.16 -11.92 -18.50
CA SER A 821 48.06 -10.45 -18.53
C SER A 821 47.15 -9.88 -19.61
N GLU A 822 46.73 -10.68 -20.59
CA GLU A 822 45.89 -10.19 -21.69
C GLU A 822 44.42 -10.12 -21.28
N LEU A 823 43.84 -11.19 -20.72
CA LEU A 823 42.48 -11.18 -20.17
C LEU A 823 42.31 -10.08 -19.10
N GLY A 824 43.30 -9.91 -18.22
CA GLY A 824 43.31 -8.85 -17.22
C GLY A 824 43.35 -7.44 -17.82
N ARG A 825 44.09 -7.25 -18.93
CA ARG A 825 44.14 -5.96 -19.67
C ARG A 825 42.83 -5.68 -20.40
N GLN A 826 42.24 -6.69 -21.04
CA GLN A 826 40.93 -6.57 -21.69
C GLN A 826 39.85 -6.20 -20.66
N ALA A 827 39.78 -6.93 -19.55
CA ALA A 827 38.85 -6.64 -18.46
C ALA A 827 39.03 -5.21 -17.93
N ALA A 828 40.29 -4.75 -17.78
CA ALA A 828 40.59 -3.39 -17.35
C ALA A 828 40.11 -2.32 -18.34
N LYS A 829 40.28 -2.56 -19.66
CA LYS A 829 39.79 -1.65 -20.70
C LYS A 829 38.27 -1.53 -20.64
N MET A 830 37.57 -2.65 -20.50
CA MET A 830 36.11 -2.68 -20.36
C MET A 830 35.64 -1.93 -19.11
N LEU A 831 36.30 -2.10 -17.96
CA LEU A 831 35.94 -1.39 -16.72
C LEU A 831 36.07 0.13 -16.82
N VAL A 832 37.12 0.62 -17.46
CA VAL A 832 37.33 2.07 -17.65
C VAL A 832 36.30 2.65 -18.62
N GLN A 833 35.87 1.88 -19.63
CA GLN A 833 34.79 2.29 -20.54
C GLN A 833 33.42 2.32 -19.85
N LEU A 834 33.12 1.32 -19.02
CA LEU A 834 31.84 1.20 -18.32
C LEU A 834 31.70 2.20 -17.17
N GLU A 835 32.76 2.44 -16.40
CA GLU A 835 32.73 3.29 -15.22
C GLU A 835 34.03 4.11 -15.05
N PRO A 836 34.19 5.21 -15.81
CA PRO A 836 35.41 6.03 -15.77
C PRO A 836 35.59 6.82 -14.47
N GLY A 837 34.50 7.09 -13.72
CA GLY A 837 34.57 7.83 -12.44
C GLY A 837 34.92 6.98 -11.22
N ASN A 838 34.95 5.65 -11.34
CA ASN A 838 35.07 4.76 -10.19
C ASN A 838 36.54 4.47 -9.83
N ALA A 839 37.02 5.05 -8.73
CA ALA A 839 38.40 4.89 -8.26
C ALA A 839 38.80 3.43 -7.99
N VAL A 840 37.85 2.56 -7.62
CA VAL A 840 38.11 1.15 -7.31
C VAL A 840 38.65 0.40 -8.53
N ASN A 841 38.14 0.70 -9.73
CA ASN A 841 38.56 0.06 -10.97
C ASN A 841 40.04 0.32 -11.26
N TYR A 842 40.50 1.56 -11.05
CA TYR A 842 41.91 1.94 -11.24
C TYR A 842 42.82 1.34 -10.16
N VAL A 843 42.35 1.26 -8.91
CA VAL A 843 43.10 0.64 -7.81
C VAL A 843 43.27 -0.87 -8.05
N LEU A 844 42.22 -1.58 -8.48
CA LEU A 844 42.28 -3.00 -8.83
C LEU A 844 43.25 -3.25 -9.98
N LEU A 845 43.22 -2.40 -11.00
CA LEU A 845 44.15 -2.43 -12.12
C LEU A 845 45.61 -2.21 -11.68
N SER A 846 45.84 -1.19 -10.84
CA SER A 846 47.15 -0.91 -10.25
C SER A 846 47.67 -2.11 -9.46
N ASN A 847 46.81 -2.78 -8.69
CA ASN A 847 47.18 -3.94 -7.89
C ASN A 847 47.51 -5.16 -8.78
N MET A 848 46.73 -5.40 -9.83
CA MET A 848 47.00 -6.47 -10.80
C MET A 848 48.37 -6.29 -11.48
N TYR A 849 48.70 -5.07 -11.92
CA TYR A 849 50.01 -4.81 -12.53
C TYR A 849 51.16 -4.94 -11.53
N ALA A 850 50.98 -4.50 -10.28
CA ALA A 850 51.98 -4.67 -9.24
C ALA A 850 52.19 -6.15 -8.90
N ALA A 851 51.13 -6.96 -8.83
CA ALA A 851 51.22 -8.41 -8.61
C ALA A 851 51.96 -9.15 -9.74
N GLY A 852 51.89 -8.63 -10.98
CA GLY A 852 52.66 -9.13 -12.13
C GLY A 852 54.04 -8.45 -12.32
N ALA A 853 54.52 -7.67 -11.33
CA ALA A 853 55.78 -6.89 -11.38
C ALA A 853 55.90 -5.91 -12.58
N LYS A 854 54.77 -5.44 -13.13
CA LYS A 854 54.71 -4.47 -14.25
C LYS A 854 54.55 -3.03 -13.74
N TRP A 855 55.58 -2.51 -13.08
CA TRP A 855 55.55 -1.22 -12.37
C TRP A 855 55.19 -0.01 -13.24
N GLU A 856 55.63 0.03 -14.50
CA GLU A 856 55.32 1.11 -15.43
C GLU A 856 53.81 1.20 -15.73
N ASN A 857 53.16 0.05 -15.94
CA ASN A 857 51.72 -0.02 -16.18
C ASN A 857 50.92 0.34 -14.92
N MET A 858 51.44 0.00 -13.74
CA MET A 858 50.87 0.44 -12.46
C MET A 858 50.90 1.97 -12.32
N ALA A 859 52.02 2.61 -12.66
CA ALA A 859 52.13 4.07 -12.66
C ALA A 859 51.14 4.72 -13.65
N LYS A 860 50.98 4.15 -14.85
CA LYS A 860 49.99 4.60 -15.84
C LYS A 860 48.56 4.50 -15.31
N ALA A 861 48.20 3.39 -14.66
CA ALA A 861 46.87 3.24 -14.05
C ALA A 861 46.59 4.27 -12.94
N ARG A 862 47.59 4.56 -12.09
CA ARG A 862 47.48 5.61 -11.05
C ARG A 862 47.42 7.02 -11.62
N SER A 863 48.12 7.29 -12.72
CA SER A 863 48.04 8.56 -13.46
C SER A 863 46.66 8.75 -14.09
N ALA A 864 46.12 7.71 -14.74
CA ALA A 864 44.76 7.73 -15.30
C ALA A 864 43.68 8.00 -14.23
N MET A 865 43.84 7.42 -13.04
CA MET A 865 42.95 7.71 -11.89
C MET A 865 42.95 9.19 -11.50
N ARG A 866 44.11 9.85 -11.52
CA ARG A 866 44.23 11.29 -11.21
C ARG A 866 43.60 12.15 -12.29
N LEU A 867 43.80 11.80 -13.56
CA LEU A 867 43.21 12.49 -14.71
C LEU A 867 41.67 12.38 -14.71
N ALA A 868 41.13 11.24 -14.30
CA ALA A 868 39.70 11.02 -14.16
C ALA A 868 39.06 11.70 -12.93
N ALA A 869 39.85 12.46 -12.14
CA ALA A 869 39.45 13.04 -10.85
C ALA A 869 38.85 12.02 -9.85
N ALA A 870 39.11 10.73 -10.05
CA ALA A 870 38.59 9.65 -9.23
C ALA A 870 39.36 9.59 -7.89
N ARG A 871 38.68 9.85 -6.78
CA ARG A 871 39.30 9.85 -5.44
C ARG A 871 39.20 8.48 -4.79
N LYS A 872 40.35 7.94 -4.39
CA LYS A 872 40.40 6.73 -3.56
C LYS A 872 40.00 7.09 -2.13
N GLU A 873 39.02 6.37 -1.57
CA GLU A 873 38.72 6.46 -0.14
C GLU A 873 39.86 5.88 0.71
N ALA A 874 40.17 6.55 1.82
CA ALA A 874 41.19 6.10 2.76
C ALA A 874 40.64 4.96 3.65
N GLY A 875 41.48 3.97 3.95
CA GLY A 875 41.14 2.89 4.86
C GLY A 875 41.09 3.37 6.31
N ARG A 876 39.88 3.50 6.84
CA ARG A 876 39.55 3.91 8.20
C ARG A 876 39.11 2.70 9.00
N SER A 877 39.70 2.54 10.19
CA SER A 877 39.23 1.59 11.18
C SER A 877 38.73 2.37 12.38
N TRP A 878 37.59 1.99 12.96
CA TRP A 878 37.06 2.67 14.14
C TRP A 878 36.56 1.70 15.19
N VAL A 879 36.51 2.21 16.41
CA VAL A 879 35.99 1.49 17.57
C VAL A 879 34.97 2.38 18.27
N THR A 880 33.84 1.78 18.63
CA THR A 880 32.83 2.43 19.45
C THR A 880 33.05 2.04 20.90
N MET A 881 33.32 3.04 21.74
CA MET A 881 33.55 2.90 23.17
C MET A 881 32.51 3.73 23.94
N LYS A 882 32.47 3.62 25.29
CA LYS A 882 31.49 4.36 26.11
C LYS A 882 31.61 5.88 25.99
N ASP A 883 32.81 6.36 25.68
CA ASP A 883 33.23 7.75 25.49
C ASP A 883 33.08 8.27 24.05
N GLY A 884 32.74 7.41 23.08
CA GLY A 884 32.45 7.82 21.70
C GLY A 884 33.03 6.89 20.64
N ILE A 885 33.00 7.36 19.38
CA ILE A 885 33.59 6.66 18.23
C ILE A 885 35.00 7.19 18.00
N HIS A 886 35.99 6.30 18.02
CA HIS A 886 37.40 6.63 17.76
C HIS A 886 37.80 6.08 16.40
N MET A 887 38.18 6.96 15.47
CA MET A 887 38.57 6.59 14.11
C MET A 887 40.08 6.70 13.91
N PHE A 888 40.65 5.77 13.14
CA PHE A 888 42.07 5.68 12.83
C PHE A 888 42.29 5.50 11.34
N VAL A 889 43.29 6.20 10.80
CA VAL A 889 43.83 5.99 9.44
C VAL A 889 45.22 5.36 9.55
N ALA A 890 45.74 4.75 8.47
CA ALA A 890 47.11 4.24 8.50
C ALA A 890 48.11 5.38 8.78
N GLY A 891 49.00 5.20 9.76
CA GLY A 891 49.97 6.21 10.20
C GLY A 891 49.38 7.40 10.96
N ASP A 892 48.13 7.29 11.43
CA ASP A 892 47.42 8.39 12.09
C ASP A 892 48.02 8.77 13.45
N LYS A 893 48.31 10.06 13.63
CA LYS A 893 48.83 10.67 14.86
C LYS A 893 47.90 11.75 15.43
N SER A 894 46.68 11.85 14.92
CA SER A 894 45.72 12.89 15.32
C SER A 894 45.03 12.61 16.65
N HIS A 895 45.11 11.38 17.17
CA HIS A 895 44.42 10.98 18.39
C HIS A 895 45.11 11.59 19.64
N PRO A 896 44.36 12.13 20.64
CA PRO A 896 44.95 12.72 21.85
C PRO A 896 45.87 11.76 22.63
N GLU A 897 45.56 10.46 22.63
CA GLU A 897 46.35 9.39 23.29
C GLU A 897 47.39 8.71 22.38
N THR A 898 47.85 9.37 21.31
CA THR A 898 48.74 8.76 20.29
C THR A 898 49.97 8.08 20.91
N ASP A 899 50.64 8.69 21.90
CA ASP A 899 51.85 8.12 22.51
C ASP A 899 51.58 6.79 23.22
N ALA A 900 50.44 6.67 23.91
CA ALA A 900 50.02 5.44 24.58
C ALA A 900 49.66 4.34 23.57
N ILE A 901 48.94 4.71 22.50
CA ILE A 901 48.56 3.79 21.41
C ILE A 901 49.80 3.23 20.71
N TYR A 902 50.74 4.10 20.31
CA TYR A 902 51.98 3.68 19.65
C TYR A 902 52.90 2.93 20.61
N GLY A 903 52.92 3.28 21.90
CA GLY A 903 53.59 2.51 22.95
C GLY A 903 53.06 1.08 23.03
N LYS A 904 51.74 0.91 23.08
CA LYS A 904 51.09 -0.41 23.12
C LYS A 904 51.29 -1.20 21.83
N LEU A 905 51.25 -0.52 20.68
CA LEU A 905 51.51 -1.14 19.38
C LEU A 905 52.94 -1.70 19.29
N ARG A 906 53.95 -0.96 19.80
CA ARG A 906 55.33 -1.46 19.87
C ARG A 906 55.47 -2.67 20.78
N GLU A 907 54.79 -2.69 21.92
CA GLU A 907 54.74 -3.85 22.82
C GLU A 907 54.17 -5.08 22.11
N LEU A 908 53.05 -4.93 21.40
CA LEU A 908 52.42 -5.99 20.63
C LEU A 908 53.32 -6.50 19.50
N GLN A 909 53.93 -5.60 18.74
CA GLN A 909 54.85 -5.98 17.66
C GLN A 909 56.08 -6.73 18.19
N LYS A 910 56.57 -6.37 19.37
CA LYS A 910 57.66 -7.11 20.03
C LYS A 910 57.22 -8.53 20.39
N LYS A 911 56.09 -8.69 21.08
CA LYS A 911 55.51 -10.01 21.40
C LYS A 911 55.28 -10.88 20.17
N MET A 912 54.70 -10.29 19.12
CA MET A 912 54.51 -10.96 17.83
C MET A 912 55.82 -11.51 17.27
N ARG A 913 56.89 -10.70 17.27
CA ARG A 913 58.22 -11.11 16.79
C ARG A 913 58.85 -12.20 17.66
N ASP A 914 58.73 -12.07 18.98
CA ASP A 914 59.27 -13.03 19.94
C ASP A 914 58.62 -14.43 19.77
N ASP A 915 57.34 -14.50 19.36
CA ASP A 915 56.63 -15.74 19.05
C ASP A 915 56.79 -16.21 17.58
N GLY A 916 57.68 -15.59 16.81
CA GLY A 916 57.99 -16.02 15.44
C GLY A 916 57.04 -15.53 14.35
N TYR A 917 56.23 -14.49 14.59
CA TYR A 917 55.42 -13.87 13.55
C TYR A 917 56.29 -13.15 12.50
N VAL A 918 56.23 -13.61 11.24
CA VAL A 918 56.88 -12.97 10.10
C VAL A 918 55.83 -12.19 9.28
N PRO A 919 55.98 -10.87 9.09
CA PRO A 919 55.09 -10.09 8.24
C PRO A 919 55.08 -10.58 6.80
N GLN A 920 53.91 -10.81 6.21
CA GLN A 920 53.79 -11.19 4.79
C GLN A 920 54.07 -9.98 3.87
N THR A 921 55.34 -9.78 3.51
CA THR A 921 55.80 -8.68 2.63
C THR A 921 55.32 -8.80 1.18
N SER A 922 54.93 -10.00 0.74
CA SER A 922 54.38 -10.28 -0.61
C SER A 922 53.10 -9.52 -0.95
N SER A 923 52.43 -8.96 0.05
CA SER A 923 51.18 -8.20 -0.09
C SER A 923 51.37 -6.67 -0.02
N ALA A 924 52.58 -6.18 0.31
CA ALA A 924 52.92 -4.78 0.13
C ALA A 924 53.31 -4.52 -1.33
N LEU A 925 52.32 -4.19 -2.17
CA LEU A 925 52.47 -3.91 -3.61
C LEU A 925 53.11 -2.53 -3.89
N TYR A 926 54.28 -2.29 -3.28
CA TYR A 926 55.11 -1.10 -3.46
C TYR A 926 56.52 -1.50 -3.87
N ASP A 927 57.15 -0.68 -4.70
CA ASP A 927 58.55 -0.86 -5.11
C ASP A 927 59.46 -0.29 -4.02
N LEU A 928 59.54 -1.01 -2.91
CA LEU A 928 60.31 -0.67 -1.71
C LEU A 928 61.10 -1.90 -1.24
N ASP A 929 62.20 -1.65 -0.55
CA ASP A 929 62.99 -2.67 0.14
C ASP A 929 62.17 -3.37 1.24
N LEU A 930 62.65 -4.53 1.69
CA LEU A 930 61.94 -5.38 2.64
C LEU A 930 61.70 -4.69 3.99
N GLU A 931 62.66 -3.89 4.47
CA GLU A 931 62.56 -3.17 5.75
C GLU A 931 61.51 -2.05 5.67
N SER A 932 61.53 -1.23 4.61
CA SER A 932 60.52 -0.20 4.35
C SER A 932 59.12 -0.78 4.16
N LYS A 933 59.00 -1.97 3.58
CA LYS A 933 57.72 -2.71 3.49
C LYS A 933 57.23 -3.12 4.86
N GLU A 934 58.08 -3.69 5.71
CA GLU A 934 57.70 -4.08 7.06
C GLU A 934 57.29 -2.87 7.93
N GLU A 935 57.93 -1.73 7.75
CA GLU A 935 57.59 -0.49 8.46
C GLU A 935 56.21 0.06 8.05
N LEU A 936 55.89 0.11 6.76
CA LEU A 936 54.57 0.50 6.26
C LEU A 936 53.44 -0.41 6.80
N LEU A 937 53.73 -1.70 6.93
CA LEU A 937 52.80 -2.72 7.42
C LEU A 937 52.61 -2.67 8.94
N SER A 938 53.49 -1.96 9.64
CA SER A 938 53.49 -1.85 11.09
C SER A 938 52.45 -0.86 11.62
N TYR A 939 52.05 0.12 10.80
CA TYR A 939 51.17 1.24 11.21
C TYR A 939 49.81 1.29 10.48
N HIS A 940 49.23 0.13 10.18
CA HIS A 940 47.88 0.05 9.60
C HIS A 940 46.80 0.52 10.57
N SER A 941 45.70 1.06 10.03
CA SER A 941 44.59 1.60 10.83
C SER A 941 43.98 0.58 11.79
N GLU A 942 43.89 -0.70 11.40
CA GLU A 942 43.42 -1.77 12.30
C GLU A 942 44.35 -1.95 13.49
N LYS A 943 45.66 -1.94 13.28
CA LYS A 943 46.65 -2.14 14.35
C LYS A 943 46.62 -0.99 15.35
N LEU A 944 46.42 0.24 14.86
CA LEU A 944 46.22 1.43 15.70
C LEU A 944 44.92 1.31 16.51
N ALA A 945 43.82 0.89 15.89
CA ALA A 945 42.57 0.64 16.58
C ALA A 945 42.70 -0.46 17.66
N ILE A 946 43.36 -1.59 17.35
CA ILE A 946 43.63 -2.67 18.32
C ILE A 946 44.45 -2.15 19.49
N ALA A 947 45.56 -1.46 19.20
CA ALA A 947 46.44 -0.92 20.24
C ALA A 947 45.70 0.06 21.14
N PHE A 948 44.84 0.92 20.58
CA PHE A 948 43.98 1.84 21.32
C PHE A 948 42.98 1.13 22.24
N VAL A 949 42.43 -0.01 21.84
CA VAL A 949 41.53 -0.72 22.74
C VAL A 949 42.29 -1.46 23.82
N LEU A 950 43.44 -2.04 23.50
CA LEU A 950 44.27 -2.76 24.45
C LEU A 950 44.99 -1.83 25.46
N THR A 951 44.94 -0.50 25.30
CA THR A 951 45.30 0.42 26.39
C THR A 951 44.25 0.48 27.48
N ARG A 952 43.01 0.01 27.23
CA ARG A 952 41.89 0.05 28.17
C ARG A 952 41.62 -1.34 28.76
N LYS A 953 41.23 -1.38 30.04
CA LYS A 953 40.72 -2.59 30.68
C LYS A 953 39.22 -2.71 30.41
N SER A 954 38.82 -3.58 29.48
CA SER A 954 37.41 -3.92 29.27
C SER A 954 37.20 -5.43 29.36
N ALA A 955 36.12 -5.85 30.04
CA ALA A 955 35.68 -7.24 30.11
C ALA A 955 34.73 -7.62 28.94
N SER A 956 34.29 -6.65 28.14
CA SER A 956 33.38 -6.87 27.01
C SER A 956 34.13 -7.20 25.71
N THR A 957 33.49 -7.95 24.82
CA THR A 957 34.02 -8.25 23.48
C THR A 957 34.20 -6.98 22.67
N ILE A 958 35.41 -6.75 22.18
CA ILE A 958 35.78 -5.54 21.44
C ILE A 958 35.51 -5.75 19.95
N ARG A 959 34.81 -4.78 19.34
CA ARG A 959 34.50 -4.79 17.91
C ARG A 959 35.22 -3.65 17.21
N ILE A 960 36.10 -4.01 16.29
CA ILE A 960 36.78 -3.06 15.41
C ILE A 960 36.08 -3.10 14.06
N MET A 961 35.59 -1.94 13.64
CA MET A 961 34.91 -1.73 12.37
C MET A 961 35.90 -1.16 11.34
N LYS A 962 35.70 -1.48 10.07
CA LYS A 962 36.52 -0.95 8.97
C LYS A 962 35.68 -0.68 7.72
N ASN A 963 35.95 0.42 7.04
CA ASN A 963 35.24 0.87 5.83
C ASN A 963 35.77 0.20 4.55
N LEU A 964 37.04 -0.21 4.55
CA LEU A 964 37.69 -0.90 3.43
C LEU A 964 38.02 -2.34 3.80
N ARG A 965 38.12 -3.21 2.79
CA ARG A 965 38.53 -4.60 2.99
C ARG A 965 39.90 -4.70 3.70
N ALA A 966 39.98 -5.60 4.68
CA ALA A 966 41.23 -6.13 5.22
C ALA A 966 42.16 -6.62 4.09
N PHE A 967 43.33 -5.99 3.94
CA PHE A 967 44.45 -6.59 3.22
C PHE A 967 44.89 -7.86 3.99
N SER A 968 45.37 -8.90 3.29
CA SER A 968 45.77 -10.21 3.85
C SER A 968 46.57 -10.14 5.16
N LEU A 969 47.37 -9.08 5.32
CA LEU A 969 48.13 -8.74 6.52
C LEU A 969 47.35 -8.61 7.83
N SER A 970 46.12 -8.09 7.79
CA SER A 970 45.30 -7.88 9.00
C SER A 970 44.66 -9.18 9.50
N VAL A 971 44.43 -10.15 8.61
CA VAL A 971 43.85 -11.46 8.95
C VAL A 971 44.89 -12.33 9.67
N SER A 972 46.14 -12.35 9.18
CA SER A 972 47.24 -13.05 9.86
C SER A 972 47.51 -12.49 11.26
N CYS A 973 47.55 -11.16 11.37
CA CYS A 973 47.69 -10.47 12.66
C CYS A 973 46.48 -10.68 13.59
N GLY A 974 45.26 -10.70 13.04
CA GLY A 974 44.01 -10.91 13.79
C GLY A 974 43.86 -12.34 14.33
N ASN A 975 44.24 -13.35 13.55
CA ASN A 975 44.26 -14.75 13.99
C ASN A 975 45.27 -14.97 15.13
N TYR A 976 46.46 -14.36 15.03
CA TYR A 976 47.46 -14.43 16.09
C TYR A 976 47.01 -13.69 17.37
N LEU A 977 46.35 -12.54 17.24
CA LEU A 977 45.82 -11.80 18.40
C LEU A 977 44.61 -12.49 19.06
N GLN A 978 43.81 -13.26 18.31
CA GLN A 978 42.76 -14.12 18.88
C GLN A 978 43.33 -15.26 19.74
N VAL A 979 44.56 -15.71 19.47
CA VAL A 979 45.25 -16.74 20.25
C VAL A 979 45.82 -16.16 21.55
N LEU A 980 46.19 -14.88 21.57
CA LEU A 980 46.80 -14.21 22.73
C LEU A 980 45.80 -13.65 23.76
N ASP A 981 44.56 -13.32 23.38
CA ASP A 981 43.53 -12.79 24.29
C ASP A 981 42.11 -13.22 23.86
N LYS A 982 41.29 -13.65 24.83
CA LYS A 982 39.97 -14.30 24.62
C LYS A 982 38.85 -13.44 23.98
N TYR A 983 39.07 -12.19 23.51
CA TYR A 983 37.94 -11.25 23.30
C TYR A 983 38.03 -10.27 22.10
N LEU A 984 38.68 -10.62 21.00
CA LEU A 984 38.77 -9.78 19.79
C LEU A 984 37.92 -10.30 18.61
N VAL A 985 36.92 -9.52 18.18
CA VAL A 985 36.09 -9.81 17.00
C VAL A 985 36.21 -8.66 15.98
N PHE A 986 36.77 -8.95 14.80
CA PHE A 986 36.81 -8.01 13.69
C PHE A 986 35.46 -7.97 12.97
N LYS A 987 34.88 -6.78 12.80
CA LYS A 987 33.65 -6.56 12.04
C LYS A 987 33.87 -5.60 10.86
N ARG A 988 33.06 -5.80 9.82
CA ARG A 988 33.17 -5.11 8.53
C ARG A 988 31.93 -4.23 8.36
N GLN A 989 32.09 -2.99 7.92
CA GLN A 989 30.95 -2.23 7.39
C GLN A 989 30.73 -2.70 5.94
N VAL A 990 29.54 -3.18 5.60
CA VAL A 990 29.18 -3.60 4.24
C VAL A 990 28.27 -2.53 3.67
N GLU A 991 28.83 -1.34 3.43
CA GLU A 991 28.17 -0.35 2.58
C GLU A 991 28.64 -0.61 1.14
N VAL A 992 27.66 -1.02 0.33
CA VAL A 992 27.74 -1.24 -1.12
C VAL A 992 28.59 -2.45 -1.57
N PHE A 993 27.95 -3.27 -2.40
CA PHE A 993 28.48 -4.46 -3.06
C PHE A 993 29.89 -4.26 -3.65
N HIS A 994 30.90 -5.04 -3.21
CA HIS A 994 31.74 -5.85 -4.12
C HIS A 994 32.65 -6.83 -3.39
N TRP A 995 32.66 -8.05 -3.93
CA TRP A 995 33.35 -9.23 -3.46
C TRP A 995 34.80 -9.28 -3.94
N LEU A 996 35.69 -9.68 -3.04
CA LEU A 996 37.11 -9.98 -3.30
C LEU A 996 37.68 -10.79 -2.12
N TRP A 997 37.00 -11.85 -1.68
CA TRP A 997 37.49 -12.67 -0.58
C TRP A 997 38.77 -13.37 -1.04
N MET A 998 39.86 -13.13 -0.29
CA MET A 998 41.07 -13.94 -0.27
C MET A 998 40.92 -14.83 0.97
N SER A 999 40.72 -16.13 0.77
CA SER A 999 40.92 -17.14 1.80
C SER A 999 42.18 -17.92 1.47
N SER A 1000 43.22 -17.68 2.25
CA SER A 1000 44.24 -18.69 2.50
C SER A 1000 43.65 -19.73 3.45
N ILE A 1001 43.23 -20.87 2.92
CA ILE A 1001 43.35 -22.23 3.46
C ILE A 1001 43.16 -23.11 2.22
N GLY A 1002 44.24 -23.76 1.79
CA GLY A 1002 44.28 -24.55 0.56
C GLY A 1002 45.64 -24.57 -0.12
N TYR A 1003 46.74 -24.71 0.62
CA TYR A 1003 47.93 -25.30 0.03
C TYR A 1003 47.66 -26.79 -0.12
N GLY A 1004 47.12 -27.19 -1.26
CA GLY A 1004 47.31 -28.54 -1.79
C GLY A 1004 48.75 -28.68 -2.22
N CYS A 1005 49.64 -29.02 -1.29
CA CYS A 1005 50.95 -29.57 -1.63
C CYS A 1005 50.75 -31.03 -2.08
N GLN A 1006 50.53 -31.24 -3.37
CA GLN A 1006 51.00 -32.47 -4.01
C GLN A 1006 52.47 -32.24 -4.38
N GLY A 1007 53.36 -32.69 -3.48
CA GLY A 1007 54.79 -32.73 -3.68
C GLY A 1007 55.39 -33.66 -2.65
N ASN A 1008 55.83 -34.83 -3.12
CA ASN A 1008 56.47 -35.92 -2.39
C ASN A 1008 57.28 -35.47 -1.16
N VAL A 1009 56.91 -35.97 0.02
CA VAL A 1009 57.86 -36.14 1.15
C VAL A 1009 57.68 -37.55 1.69
N GLN A 1010 58.71 -38.37 1.43
CA GLN A 1010 58.94 -39.65 2.07
C GLN A 1010 59.19 -39.46 3.57
N THR A 1011 58.62 -40.36 4.38
CA THR A 1011 59.10 -40.86 5.67
C THR A 1011 59.96 -39.95 6.56
N ALA A 1012 59.44 -39.56 7.72
CA ALA A 1012 60.20 -39.53 8.97
C ALA A 1012 59.27 -39.64 10.18
N SER A 1013 59.47 -40.71 10.94
CA SER A 1013 58.89 -41.04 12.24
C SER A 1013 59.26 -40.04 13.34
N GLY A 1014 58.31 -39.72 14.24
CA GLY A 1014 58.58 -39.01 15.49
C GLY A 1014 57.31 -38.80 16.32
N SER A 1015 57.17 -39.58 17.38
CA SER A 1015 56.08 -39.64 18.36
C SER A 1015 55.98 -38.43 19.29
N PHE A 1016 54.75 -38.01 19.64
CA PHE A 1016 54.40 -37.46 20.97
C PHE A 1016 52.99 -37.91 21.37
N PRO A 1017 52.74 -38.38 22.61
CA PRO A 1017 51.48 -38.98 23.02
C PRO A 1017 50.57 -37.99 23.76
N LEU A 1018 49.26 -38.11 23.57
CA LEU A 1018 48.26 -37.62 24.53
C LEU A 1018 47.08 -38.59 24.54
N ALA A 1019 47.12 -39.50 25.51
CA ALA A 1019 45.96 -40.22 25.99
C ALA A 1019 45.28 -39.34 27.04
N MET A 1020 43.96 -39.14 26.91
CA MET A 1020 43.13 -38.58 27.97
C MET A 1020 41.84 -39.42 28.04
N ASP A 1021 41.49 -39.83 29.25
CA ASP A 1021 40.56 -40.89 29.62
C ASP A 1021 39.08 -40.54 29.35
N VAL A 1022 38.31 -41.52 28.87
CA VAL A 1022 36.89 -41.43 28.47
C VAL A 1022 35.93 -41.19 29.65
N LYS A 1023 36.44 -41.12 30.89
CA LYS A 1023 35.64 -40.94 32.11
C LYS A 1023 35.34 -39.48 32.44
N GLU A 1024 36.14 -38.52 31.96
CA GLU A 1024 35.90 -37.07 32.15
C GLU A 1024 34.87 -36.49 31.16
N MET A 1025 34.54 -37.21 30.09
CA MET A 1025 33.61 -36.73 29.06
C MET A 1025 32.14 -36.80 29.49
N PHE A 1026 31.79 -37.64 30.48
CA PHE A 1026 30.41 -37.80 30.97
C PHE A 1026 30.04 -36.85 32.12
N GLU A 1027 31.01 -36.34 32.90
CA GLU A 1027 30.74 -35.32 33.92
C GLU A 1027 30.61 -33.89 33.33
N LEU A 1028 31.12 -33.67 32.10
CA LEU A 1028 30.96 -32.41 31.36
C LEU A 1028 29.57 -32.22 30.71
N SER A 1029 28.80 -33.30 30.50
CA SER A 1029 27.45 -33.18 29.90
C SER A 1029 26.35 -32.84 30.91
N SER A 1030 26.53 -33.17 32.18
CA SER A 1030 25.58 -32.80 33.25
C SER A 1030 25.81 -31.36 33.73
N LEU A 1031 27.07 -30.88 33.77
CA LEU A 1031 27.39 -29.48 34.09
C LEU A 1031 26.96 -28.49 32.99
N THR A 1032 26.99 -28.90 31.72
CA THR A 1032 26.55 -28.05 30.61
C THR A 1032 25.04 -27.83 30.58
N ASN A 1033 24.24 -28.81 31.00
CA ASN A 1033 22.78 -28.65 31.14
C ASN A 1033 22.38 -27.80 32.35
N ALA A 1034 23.13 -27.85 33.46
CA ALA A 1034 22.92 -26.97 34.62
C ALA A 1034 23.32 -25.50 34.34
N LEU A 1035 24.42 -25.28 33.59
CA LEU A 1035 24.83 -23.94 33.13
C LEU A 1035 23.92 -23.37 32.03
N LEU A 1036 23.23 -24.22 31.25
CA LEU A 1036 22.22 -23.80 30.27
C LEU A 1036 20.96 -23.22 30.95
N ALA A 1037 20.56 -23.75 32.11
CA ALA A 1037 19.45 -23.20 32.90
C ALA A 1037 19.82 -21.86 33.57
N GLU A 1038 21.05 -21.69 34.06
CA GLU A 1038 21.53 -20.40 34.57
C GLU A 1038 21.71 -19.36 33.47
N SER A 1039 22.01 -19.77 32.22
CA SER A 1039 22.12 -18.85 31.08
C SER A 1039 20.77 -18.25 30.64
N LEU A 1040 19.65 -18.95 30.87
CA LEU A 1040 18.30 -18.42 30.66
C LEU A 1040 17.99 -17.28 31.65
N ILE A 1041 18.46 -17.38 32.90
CA ILE A 1041 18.29 -16.34 33.94
C ILE A 1041 19.30 -15.18 33.74
N SER A 1042 20.51 -15.47 33.23
CA SER A 1042 21.54 -14.46 32.94
C SER A 1042 21.14 -13.53 31.78
N VAL A 1043 20.40 -14.02 30.77
CA VAL A 1043 19.94 -13.19 29.64
C VAL A 1043 18.86 -12.20 30.08
N GLU A 1044 18.01 -12.56 31.05
CA GLU A 1044 17.03 -11.64 31.65
C GLU A 1044 17.68 -10.58 32.55
N TRP A 1045 18.78 -10.92 33.24
CA TRP A 1045 19.48 -10.00 34.15
C TRP A 1045 20.47 -9.05 33.47
N GLU A 1046 21.17 -9.47 32.39
CA GLU A 1046 22.05 -8.57 31.63
C GLU A 1046 21.25 -7.48 30.86
N MET A 1047 19.98 -7.73 30.51
CA MET A 1047 19.10 -6.73 29.89
C MET A 1047 18.69 -5.59 30.84
N ILE A 1048 18.71 -5.81 32.17
CA ILE A 1048 18.33 -4.81 33.18
C ILE A 1048 19.52 -3.95 33.62
N ALA A 1049 20.76 -4.40 33.42
CA ALA A 1049 21.95 -3.78 34.01
C ALA A 1049 22.66 -2.70 33.16
N CYS A 1050 22.26 -2.45 31.91
CA CYS A 1050 22.88 -1.41 31.08
C CYS A 1050 22.25 -0.03 31.28
N GLY A 1051 22.54 0.58 32.43
CA GLY A 1051 22.13 1.94 32.76
C GLY A 1051 22.69 3.01 31.81
N LYS A 1052 21.81 3.59 31.00
CA LYS A 1052 21.91 4.96 30.46
C LYS A 1052 20.50 5.53 30.21
N PHE A 1053 19.87 6.13 31.24
CA PHE A 1053 18.74 7.05 31.06
C PHE A 1053 18.70 8.15 32.14
N PRO A 1054 18.15 9.35 31.86
CA PRO A 1054 18.02 10.45 32.83
C PRO A 1054 16.97 10.19 33.92
N TRP A 1055 17.17 10.85 35.05
CA TRP A 1055 16.48 10.72 36.34
C TRP A 1055 15.00 11.18 36.36
N SER A 1056 14.07 10.47 35.70
CA SER A 1056 12.63 10.79 35.85
C SER A 1056 11.62 9.65 35.63
N LEU A 1057 11.99 8.37 35.73
CA LEU A 1057 11.04 7.24 35.61
C LEU A 1057 11.40 6.05 36.53
N GLN A 1058 11.73 6.33 37.79
CA GLN A 1058 12.06 5.29 38.79
C GLN A 1058 10.85 4.72 39.55
N ASN A 1059 9.61 5.08 39.17
CA ASN A 1059 8.39 4.71 39.91
C ASN A 1059 7.42 3.75 39.20
N CYS A 1060 7.83 3.05 38.13
CA CYS A 1060 6.98 2.04 37.47
C CYS A 1060 7.47 0.57 37.57
N PHE A 1061 8.60 0.31 38.22
CA PHE A 1061 9.04 -1.05 38.55
C PHE A 1061 8.91 -1.30 40.06
N SER A 1062 7.73 -1.76 40.49
CA SER A 1062 7.62 -2.52 41.73
C SER A 1062 7.57 -4.01 41.37
N GLY A 1063 8.50 -4.79 41.96
CA GLY A 1063 8.80 -6.19 41.64
C GLY A 1063 7.70 -7.22 41.97
N ASN A 1064 6.42 -6.88 41.80
CA ASN A 1064 5.29 -7.75 42.09
C ASN A 1064 4.63 -8.37 40.84
N TYR A 1065 4.87 -7.86 39.63
CA TYR A 1065 4.24 -8.40 38.41
C TYR A 1065 4.91 -9.66 37.85
N VAL A 1066 6.24 -9.82 37.98
CA VAL A 1066 6.95 -11.02 37.51
C VAL A 1066 6.64 -12.24 38.38
N LYS A 1067 6.45 -12.04 39.71
CA LYS A 1067 5.97 -13.10 40.61
C LYS A 1067 4.53 -13.51 40.31
N LEU A 1068 3.66 -12.57 39.91
CA LEU A 1068 2.29 -12.88 39.53
C LEU A 1068 2.22 -13.63 38.20
N TRP A 1069 3.08 -13.28 37.23
CA TRP A 1069 3.12 -13.92 35.92
C TRP A 1069 3.67 -15.36 35.98
N MET A 1070 4.74 -15.60 36.75
CA MET A 1070 5.22 -16.97 37.01
C MET A 1070 4.23 -17.81 37.83
N SER A 1071 3.53 -17.22 38.80
CA SER A 1071 2.46 -17.91 39.56
C SER A 1071 1.31 -18.33 38.65
N LEU A 1072 0.82 -17.44 37.79
CA LEU A 1072 -0.28 -17.72 36.85
C LEU A 1072 0.11 -18.72 35.75
N TYR A 1073 1.39 -18.74 35.34
CA TYR A 1073 1.89 -19.69 34.33
C TYR A 1073 2.08 -21.10 34.93
N LEU A 1074 2.51 -21.21 36.19
CA LEU A 1074 2.63 -22.48 36.91
C LEU A 1074 1.26 -23.02 37.38
N ASP A 1075 0.36 -22.15 37.83
CA ASP A 1075 -1.01 -22.53 38.23
C ASP A 1075 -1.84 -22.99 37.02
N ASN A 1076 -1.67 -22.38 35.84
CA ASN A 1076 -2.36 -22.83 34.62
C ASN A 1076 -1.85 -24.18 34.10
N ILE A 1077 -0.57 -24.50 34.27
CA ILE A 1077 -0.02 -25.82 33.92
C ILE A 1077 -0.46 -26.90 34.93
N GLN A 1078 -0.59 -26.56 36.21
CA GLN A 1078 -1.17 -27.47 37.21
C GLN A 1078 -2.69 -27.65 37.06
N GLN A 1079 -3.42 -26.66 36.55
CA GLN A 1079 -4.84 -26.81 36.21
C GLN A 1079 -5.07 -27.57 34.89
N LEU A 1080 -4.17 -27.46 33.90
CA LEU A 1080 -4.23 -28.23 32.66
C LEU A 1080 -3.88 -29.72 32.84
N LEU A 1081 -3.19 -30.09 33.92
CA LEU A 1081 -2.86 -31.49 34.27
C LEU A 1081 -3.73 -32.06 35.40
N GLY A 1082 -4.79 -31.35 35.80
CA GLY A 1082 -5.68 -31.70 36.89
C GLY A 1082 -7.05 -32.24 36.46
N CYS A 1083 -7.11 -33.31 35.65
CA CYS A 1083 -8.33 -34.09 35.45
C CYS A 1083 -8.13 -35.53 35.92
N ASN A 1084 -8.36 -35.74 37.22
CA ASN A 1084 -8.73 -37.05 37.75
C ASN A 1084 -10.18 -37.36 37.34
N GLY A 1085 -10.34 -38.36 36.48
CA GLY A 1085 -11.61 -39.09 36.32
C GLY A 1085 -12.31 -38.87 34.98
N TRP A 1086 -12.54 -40.00 34.30
CA TRP A 1086 -13.41 -40.22 33.13
C TRP A 1086 -12.81 -39.97 31.75
N LEU A 1087 -12.09 -40.98 31.24
CA LEU A 1087 -12.50 -41.72 30.03
C LEU A 1087 -11.56 -42.91 29.81
N GLY A 1088 -11.88 -44.01 30.50
CA GLY A 1088 -11.69 -45.32 29.90
C GLY A 1088 -12.66 -45.47 28.73
N LEU A 1089 -12.23 -46.24 27.72
CA LEU A 1089 -12.89 -46.50 26.44
C LEU A 1089 -12.68 -45.43 25.36
N TRP A 1090 -11.55 -45.51 24.66
CA TRP A 1090 -11.57 -45.73 23.20
C TRP A 1090 -10.19 -46.19 22.70
N PHE A 1091 -10.17 -47.44 22.20
CA PHE A 1091 -9.12 -48.13 21.42
C PHE A 1091 -7.74 -48.35 22.09
N GLY A 1092 -7.27 -49.56 22.42
CA GLY A 1092 -7.65 -50.90 21.96
C GLY A 1092 -6.89 -51.31 20.70
N THR A 1093 -5.81 -52.10 20.88
CA THR A 1093 -5.04 -52.89 19.89
C THR A 1093 -4.11 -52.06 18.97
N SER A 1094 -2.80 -52.28 18.81
CA SER A 1094 -1.94 -53.45 19.01
C SER A 1094 -0.48 -53.02 19.26
N TYR A 1095 0.10 -53.40 20.42
CA TYR A 1095 1.54 -53.46 20.61
C TYR A 1095 1.90 -54.89 21.03
N ARG A 1096 2.66 -55.60 20.18
CA ARG A 1096 3.43 -56.78 20.57
C ARG A 1096 4.87 -56.33 20.79
N LYS A 1097 5.35 -56.49 22.04
CA LYS A 1097 6.61 -57.16 22.47
C LYS A 1097 7.84 -56.90 21.59
N LEU A 1098 8.97 -56.31 22.02
CA LEU A 1098 9.92 -56.55 23.14
C LEU A 1098 11.03 -55.48 22.92
N ASP A 1099 11.92 -55.03 23.80
CA ASP A 1099 12.38 -55.46 25.12
C ASP A 1099 13.08 -54.27 25.80
N PHE A 1100 12.91 -54.15 27.12
CA PHE A 1100 13.68 -53.26 27.97
C PHE A 1100 15.03 -53.92 28.31
N GLY A 1101 16.14 -53.21 28.09
CA GLY A 1101 17.47 -53.68 28.44
C GLY A 1101 18.34 -52.59 29.07
N LYS A 1102 18.11 -52.35 30.37
CA LYS A 1102 19.07 -51.91 31.41
C LYS A 1102 20.10 -50.83 31.05
N TYR A 1103 19.96 -49.65 31.65
CA TYR A 1103 20.89 -48.99 32.60
C TYR A 1103 20.21 -47.65 32.98
N GLY A 1104 19.65 -47.50 34.18
CA GLY A 1104 20.39 -46.93 35.32
C GLY A 1104 20.35 -45.40 35.25
N CYS A 1105 19.27 -44.78 35.73
CA CYS A 1105 19.24 -44.05 37.00
C CYS A 1105 19.97 -42.68 37.01
N VAL A 1106 19.14 -41.65 37.28
CA VAL A 1106 19.40 -40.51 38.19
C VAL A 1106 20.02 -39.25 37.58
N GLY A 1107 19.26 -38.15 37.74
CA GLY A 1107 19.78 -36.83 38.10
C GLY A 1107 19.50 -35.74 37.11
#